data_AF-A0A2P4T836-F1
#
_entry.id   AF-A0A2P4T836-F1
#
_cell.length_a   1.000
_cell.length_b   1.000
_cell.length_c   1.000
_cell.angle_alpha   90.00
_cell.angle_beta   90.00
_cell.angle_gamma   90.00
#
_symmetry.space_group_name_H-M   'P 1'
#
loop_
_entity.id
_entity.type
_entity.pdbx_description
1 polymer ?
#
loop_
_entity_poly.entity_id
_entity_poly.type
_entity_poly.pdbx_seq_one_letter_code
_entity_poly.pdbx_strand_id
1 'polypeptide(L)'
;FAYQKDSDTEFRFQTNHPNIFPYLLVNIGSGVSIVKVESEDKFEWIGGSSIGGGTFWGLGALLTKTKISDKMWTPDRSDASFTGRVGSKPKPIYFSVNKNASELLLCGQGSLAIPNTYSNSASHPQKFDELLQLASKGQHTNVDMLVKDVYGGACQTLGLSGNLIASSFGKSTTADKEFSKEDMAKSLLHMISNDIGQLACLYAKLHNLNKIYFGGFFIRGHPVTMRTITFSINFFSKGEVQALFLRHEGYLGAIGAFLKGAEQDNPNQYSWGENYAGSSGLMSTSPDVYPMQRSRSGTFDMFEMDRLERPLVNLPLLKDPSTYIPDTVDLTDDAMARKYWLTCFEEALDGVAKRAAASQPDSVDAPERAEKFRQKYWNKLQTLRQQPFAYGTLTVRSLLDTREHCLNEFNFPDPYSKVKQKENGIALKCFQSVIESLDSLGWEERQFALVKGLLAGNVFDWGAKAVSDVLECEPQFGFEEAKSKLQERPWLEDSYSQWLERLKEGPPHKCALIFADNSGIDIILGVFPFVRELLSRGTEVILACNSGPALNDVTYSESLIVAERIAAMDPVIQSALREEKLLLVQTGSSSPCLDLSRLDKGLAVLVRERKTDLVIIEGMGRAIHTNYYAALKCESLKLAVIKNSWLADRLGGKIFSVIFKYEVPCK
;
A
#
# COMPACT_ATOMS: atom_id res chain seq x y z
N PHE A 1 4.37 -0.27 -12.00
CA PHE A 1 4.27 1.17 -12.35
C PHE A 1 4.83 1.39 -13.76
N ALA A 2 4.43 2.45 -14.45
CA ALA A 2 5.02 2.87 -15.72
C ALA A 2 5.97 4.05 -15.49
N TYR A 3 7.08 4.10 -16.21
CA TYR A 3 7.99 5.24 -16.20
C TYR A 3 7.64 6.20 -17.34
N GLN A 4 7.45 7.48 -17.04
CA GLN A 4 7.14 8.53 -18.02
C GLN A 4 8.17 9.65 -17.92
N LYS A 5 8.74 10.02 -19.06
CA LYS A 5 9.72 11.12 -19.13
C LYS A 5 8.97 12.43 -19.37
N ASP A 6 9.40 13.50 -18.70
CA ASP A 6 8.90 14.87 -18.86
C ASP A 6 7.44 15.08 -18.40
N SER A 7 6.88 14.16 -17.61
CA SER A 7 5.64 14.33 -16.84
C SER A 7 5.92 14.88 -15.44
N ASP A 8 4.94 15.57 -14.84
CA ASP A 8 5.05 16.09 -13.46
C ASP A 8 5.36 14.97 -12.43
N THR A 9 4.94 13.74 -12.72
CA THR A 9 5.34 12.51 -12.00
C THR A 9 6.09 11.56 -12.93
N GLU A 10 7.38 11.30 -12.66
CA GLU A 10 8.20 10.38 -13.47
C GLU A 10 7.73 8.91 -13.41
N PHE A 11 6.95 8.57 -12.38
CA PHE A 11 6.45 7.23 -12.12
C PHE A 11 4.92 7.28 -11.97
N ARG A 12 4.23 6.57 -12.86
CA ARG A 12 2.78 6.37 -12.75
C ARG A 12 2.49 4.99 -12.20
N PHE A 13 2.04 4.93 -10.95
CA PHE A 13 1.60 3.67 -10.36
C PHE A 13 0.30 3.24 -11.00
N GLN A 14 0.17 1.93 -11.16
CA GLN A 14 -1.06 1.32 -11.64
C GLN A 14 -1.49 0.38 -10.54
N THR A 15 -2.73 0.52 -10.09
CA THR A 15 -3.37 -0.47 -9.24
C THR A 15 -3.43 -1.79 -10.00
N ASN A 16 -3.07 -2.89 -9.34
CA ASN A 16 -3.08 -4.21 -9.95
C ASN A 16 -4.51 -4.57 -10.35
N HIS A 17 -4.77 -4.61 -11.66
CA HIS A 17 -6.05 -5.05 -12.19
C HIS A 17 -6.15 -6.58 -12.08
N PRO A 18 -7.23 -7.17 -11.56
CA PRO A 18 -7.44 -8.64 -11.52
C PRO A 18 -7.28 -9.38 -12.85
N ASN A 19 -7.39 -8.68 -13.98
CA ASN A 19 -7.01 -9.19 -15.30
C ASN A 19 -5.62 -8.65 -15.70
N ILE A 20 -4.60 -8.93 -14.88
CA ILE A 20 -3.21 -8.66 -15.27
C ILE A 20 -2.79 -9.50 -16.47
N PHE A 21 -3.38 -10.69 -16.63
CA PHE A 21 -3.07 -11.65 -17.68
C PHE A 21 -3.75 -11.32 -19.02
N PRO A 22 -3.16 -11.72 -20.16
CA PRO A 22 -1.81 -12.25 -20.28
C PRO A 22 -0.76 -11.13 -20.29
N TYR A 23 0.45 -11.43 -19.85
CA TYR A 23 1.57 -10.49 -19.87
C TYR A 23 2.92 -11.18 -20.13
N LEU A 24 3.91 -10.38 -20.52
CA LEU A 24 5.29 -10.81 -20.65
C LEU A 24 6.07 -10.42 -19.39
N LEU A 25 6.71 -11.37 -18.71
CA LEU A 25 7.64 -11.10 -17.62
C LEU A 25 9.08 -11.17 -18.14
N VAL A 26 9.80 -10.06 -18.03
CA VAL A 26 11.21 -9.95 -18.42
C VAL A 26 12.04 -9.74 -17.14
N ASN A 27 12.68 -10.81 -16.68
CA ASN A 27 13.49 -10.79 -15.47
C ASN A 27 14.97 -10.57 -15.83
N ILE A 28 15.54 -9.45 -15.39
CA ILE A 28 16.91 -9.02 -15.71
C ILE A 28 17.82 -9.24 -14.50
N GLY A 29 18.51 -10.39 -14.51
CA GLY A 29 19.54 -10.77 -13.53
C GLY A 29 20.94 -10.70 -14.13
N SER A 30 21.73 -11.76 -13.93
CA SER A 30 23.03 -11.91 -14.61
C SER A 30 22.87 -11.93 -16.13
N GLY A 31 21.89 -12.71 -16.62
CA GLY A 31 21.32 -12.63 -17.96
C GLY A 31 19.86 -12.16 -17.92
N VAL A 32 19.11 -12.43 -18.98
CA VAL A 32 17.71 -12.04 -19.14
C VAL A 32 16.87 -13.29 -19.37
N SER A 33 15.78 -13.42 -18.62
CA SER A 33 14.77 -14.47 -18.83
C SER A 33 13.45 -13.82 -19.27
N ILE A 34 12.82 -14.40 -20.29
CA ILE A 34 11.57 -13.93 -20.87
C ILE A 34 10.53 -15.03 -20.71
N VAL A 35 9.50 -14.75 -19.92
CA VAL A 35 8.44 -15.69 -19.57
C VAL A 35 7.11 -15.11 -20.01
N LYS A 36 6.35 -15.89 -20.79
CA LYS A 36 4.95 -15.59 -21.11
C LYS A 36 4.09 -16.09 -19.97
N VAL A 37 3.21 -15.25 -19.43
CA VAL A 37 2.30 -15.60 -18.35
C VAL A 37 0.87 -15.41 -18.83
N GLU A 38 0.08 -16.49 -18.84
CA GLU A 38 -1.29 -16.53 -19.34
C GLU A 38 -2.33 -16.60 -18.22
N SER A 39 -1.97 -17.16 -17.08
CA SER A 39 -2.77 -17.18 -15.84
C SER A 39 -1.86 -17.46 -14.65
N GLU A 40 -2.41 -17.50 -13.43
CA GLU A 40 -1.66 -17.81 -12.20
C GLU A 40 -0.88 -19.12 -12.32
N ASP A 41 -1.51 -20.17 -12.87
CA ASP A 41 -0.90 -21.50 -13.02
C ASP A 41 -0.31 -21.79 -14.41
N LYS A 42 -0.40 -20.85 -15.36
CA LYS A 42 -0.02 -21.09 -16.76
C LYS A 42 1.02 -20.08 -17.22
N PHE A 43 2.27 -20.53 -17.29
CA PHE A 43 3.40 -19.74 -17.77
C PHE A 43 4.39 -20.60 -18.53
N GLU A 44 5.11 -19.98 -19.46
CA GLU A 44 6.08 -20.63 -20.33
C GLU A 44 7.34 -19.77 -20.45
N TRP A 45 8.51 -20.39 -20.30
CA TRP A 45 9.78 -19.75 -20.63
C TRP A 45 9.96 -19.77 -22.15
N ILE A 46 9.85 -18.60 -22.77
CA ILE A 46 9.81 -18.45 -24.24
C ILE A 46 11.11 -17.90 -24.81
N GLY A 47 12.03 -17.41 -23.97
CA GLY A 47 13.32 -16.94 -24.43
C GLY A 47 14.18 -16.31 -23.36
N GLY A 48 15.32 -15.77 -23.78
CA GLY A 48 16.26 -15.08 -22.91
C GLY A 48 17.47 -14.55 -23.67
N SER A 49 18.33 -13.84 -22.95
CA SER A 49 19.60 -13.31 -23.46
C SER A 49 20.71 -13.52 -22.43
N SER A 50 21.93 -13.80 -22.88
CA SER A 50 23.11 -13.78 -22.02
C SER A 50 23.59 -12.35 -21.72
N ILE A 51 23.03 -11.34 -22.40
CA ILE A 51 23.35 -9.92 -22.23
C ILE A 51 22.42 -9.35 -21.15
N GLY A 52 22.92 -9.25 -19.92
CA GLY A 52 22.17 -8.74 -18.77
C GLY A 52 23.03 -7.95 -17.81
N GLY A 53 22.65 -7.93 -16.54
CA GLY A 53 23.37 -7.19 -15.50
C GLY A 53 24.78 -7.72 -15.24
N GLY A 54 25.01 -9.03 -15.43
CA GLY A 54 26.35 -9.62 -15.34
C GLY A 54 27.29 -9.12 -16.43
N THR A 55 26.76 -8.94 -17.65
CA THR A 55 27.49 -8.35 -18.78
C THR A 55 27.82 -6.89 -18.54
N PHE A 56 26.84 -6.11 -18.05
CA PHE A 56 27.04 -4.69 -17.73
C PHE A 56 28.14 -4.53 -16.68
N TRP A 57 28.06 -5.30 -15.60
CA TRP A 57 29.04 -5.25 -14.53
C TRP A 57 30.43 -5.71 -14.98
N GLY A 58 30.52 -6.85 -15.65
CA GLY A 58 31.80 -7.43 -16.09
C GLY A 58 32.52 -6.56 -17.12
N LEU A 59 31.84 -6.19 -18.22
CA LEU A 59 32.43 -5.33 -19.25
C LEU A 59 32.64 -3.91 -18.73
N GLY A 60 31.72 -3.38 -17.92
CA GLY A 60 31.85 -2.05 -17.36
C GLY A 60 33.10 -1.94 -16.51
N ALA A 61 33.34 -2.89 -15.60
CA ALA A 61 34.53 -2.90 -14.77
C ALA A 61 35.84 -3.00 -15.59
N LEU A 62 35.84 -3.80 -16.67
CA LEU A 62 36.99 -3.89 -17.59
C LEU A 62 37.23 -2.55 -18.31
N LEU A 63 36.18 -1.94 -18.86
CA LEU A 63 36.25 -0.70 -19.64
C LEU A 63 36.61 0.51 -18.76
N THR A 64 36.14 0.56 -17.52
CA THR A 64 36.42 1.66 -16.58
C THR A 64 37.67 1.43 -15.74
N LYS A 65 38.36 0.29 -15.91
CA LYS A 65 39.52 -0.15 -15.11
C LYS A 65 39.21 -0.20 -13.59
N THR A 66 37.99 -0.56 -13.23
CA THR A 66 37.57 -0.75 -11.84
C THR A 66 37.98 -2.15 -11.40
N LYS A 67 38.71 -2.32 -10.29
CA LYS A 67 39.22 -3.64 -9.85
C LYS A 67 38.08 -4.65 -9.61
N ILE A 68 38.00 -5.66 -10.47
CA ILE A 68 37.18 -6.87 -10.27
C ILE A 68 37.95 -7.78 -9.31
N SER A 69 37.35 -8.22 -8.20
CA SER A 69 37.95 -9.24 -7.34
C SER A 69 37.38 -10.61 -7.71
N ASP A 70 38.25 -11.57 -8.03
CA ASP A 70 37.91 -12.93 -8.47
C ASP A 70 37.19 -13.81 -7.42
N LYS A 71 36.92 -13.32 -6.22
CA LYS A 71 36.26 -14.07 -5.12
C LYS A 71 34.73 -14.15 -5.22
N MET A 72 34.15 -13.89 -6.39
CA MET A 72 32.71 -13.68 -6.50
C MET A 72 31.89 -14.96 -6.73
N TRP A 73 32.50 -16.11 -7.08
CA TRP A 73 31.71 -17.32 -7.38
C TRP A 73 32.45 -18.68 -7.29
N THR A 74 33.33 -18.86 -6.32
CA THR A 74 33.79 -20.22 -5.96
C THR A 74 33.52 -20.44 -4.48
N PRO A 75 32.77 -21.49 -4.08
CA PRO A 75 32.74 -21.86 -2.67
C PRO A 75 34.18 -22.22 -2.26
N ASP A 76 34.67 -21.60 -1.20
CA ASP A 76 36.02 -21.82 -0.67
C ASP A 76 36.22 -23.33 -0.44
N ARG A 77 37.16 -23.91 -1.18
CA ARG A 77 37.59 -25.32 -1.03
C ARG A 77 38.70 -25.45 0.02
N SER A 78 38.66 -24.65 1.08
CA SER A 78 39.72 -24.59 2.09
C SER A 78 39.20 -24.76 3.52
N ASP A 79 38.14 -25.55 3.72
CA ASP A 79 37.83 -26.18 5.01
C ASP A 79 37.21 -27.56 4.77
N ALA A 80 38.05 -28.48 4.30
CA ALA A 80 37.79 -29.91 4.38
C ALA A 80 39.14 -30.64 4.47
N SER A 81 39.70 -30.68 5.67
CA SER A 81 40.61 -31.77 6.05
C SER A 81 39.78 -33.05 6.19
N PHE A 82 39.39 -33.63 5.05
CA PHE A 82 38.96 -35.02 4.99
C PHE A 82 39.83 -35.74 3.97
N THR A 83 40.67 -36.61 4.49
CA THR A 83 41.59 -37.47 3.75
C THR A 83 40.81 -38.44 2.87
N GLY A 84 40.93 -38.32 1.55
CA GLY A 84 40.34 -39.27 0.60
C GLY A 84 40.81 -39.01 -0.82
N ARG A 85 41.46 -40.01 -1.42
CA ARG A 85 42.22 -39.96 -2.68
C ARG A 85 41.41 -39.47 -3.91
N VAL A 86 42.13 -38.77 -4.80
CA VAL A 86 41.68 -38.28 -6.12
C VAL A 86 41.46 -39.43 -7.11
N GLY A 87 40.35 -39.38 -7.85
CA GLY A 87 40.14 -40.23 -9.03
C GLY A 87 38.84 -39.97 -9.82
N SER A 88 38.94 -39.15 -10.88
CA SER A 88 38.15 -39.14 -12.14
C SER A 88 36.71 -38.55 -12.24
N LYS A 89 36.64 -37.49 -13.10
CA LYS A 89 35.58 -36.90 -13.98
C LYS A 89 34.15 -36.61 -13.45
N PRO A 90 33.58 -35.40 -13.72
CA PRO A 90 32.21 -35.07 -13.34
C PRO A 90 31.18 -35.68 -14.30
N LYS A 91 30.17 -36.34 -13.71
CA LYS A 91 28.89 -36.69 -14.36
C LYS A 91 27.84 -35.61 -14.03
N PRO A 92 26.86 -35.35 -14.91
CA PRO A 92 25.83 -34.33 -14.70
C PRO A 92 24.93 -34.70 -13.51
N ILE A 93 24.69 -33.73 -12.62
CA ILE A 93 23.83 -33.89 -11.45
C ILE A 93 22.37 -33.69 -11.90
N TYR A 94 21.60 -34.76 -11.85
CA TYR A 94 20.15 -34.73 -11.81
C TYR A 94 19.70 -34.37 -10.39
N PHE A 95 18.78 -33.41 -10.24
CA PHE A 95 18.12 -33.13 -8.96
C PHE A 95 17.15 -34.27 -8.65
N SER A 96 17.55 -35.17 -7.74
CA SER A 96 16.67 -36.15 -7.11
C SER A 96 16.05 -35.53 -5.86
N VAL A 97 14.72 -35.45 -5.85
CA VAL A 97 13.91 -35.18 -4.66
C VAL A 97 14.20 -36.27 -3.63
N ASN A 98 14.53 -35.90 -2.38
CA ASN A 98 14.37 -36.83 -1.27
C ASN A 98 13.87 -36.13 -0.02
N LYS A 99 12.88 -36.80 0.56
CA LYS A 99 12.09 -36.46 1.74
C LYS A 99 12.96 -36.49 3.01
N ASN A 100 12.83 -35.45 3.83
CA ASN A 100 12.65 -35.49 5.30
C ASN A 100 13.07 -34.13 5.88
N ALA A 101 12.09 -33.24 6.02
CA ALA A 101 12.19 -32.03 6.82
C ALA A 101 11.38 -32.27 8.10
N SER A 102 11.98 -32.96 9.05
CA SER A 102 11.41 -33.22 10.36
C SER A 102 12.54 -33.16 11.37
N GLU A 103 13.12 -31.97 11.54
CA GLU A 103 14.00 -31.57 12.66
C GLU A 103 14.48 -30.12 12.43
N LEU A 104 13.56 -29.15 12.58
CA LEU A 104 13.92 -27.73 12.78
C LEU A 104 12.79 -26.91 13.42
N LEU A 105 11.85 -27.59 14.09
CA LEU A 105 10.77 -27.00 14.87
C LEU A 105 10.92 -27.50 16.30
N LEU A 106 11.65 -26.73 17.12
CA LEU A 106 11.52 -26.63 18.58
C LEU A 106 12.59 -25.65 19.10
N CYS A 107 12.32 -24.35 19.03
CA CYS A 107 12.74 -23.41 20.07
C CYS A 107 11.90 -22.14 19.99
N GLY A 108 10.92 -22.02 20.87
CA GLY A 108 10.23 -20.78 21.16
C GLY A 108 11.06 -19.88 22.07
N GLN A 109 10.77 -18.58 21.99
CA GLN A 109 11.15 -17.51 22.91
C GLN A 109 12.65 -17.34 23.23
N GLY A 110 13.26 -16.40 22.53
CA GLY A 110 14.57 -15.85 22.88
C GLY A 110 15.13 -15.06 21.70
N SER A 111 15.43 -13.78 21.91
CA SER A 111 16.24 -12.98 20.99
C SER A 111 17.57 -13.70 20.74
N LEU A 112 17.68 -14.42 19.63
CA LEU A 112 18.93 -15.02 19.17
C LEU A 112 19.68 -13.97 18.36
N ALA A 113 20.40 -13.11 19.09
CA ALA A 113 21.56 -12.43 18.56
C ALA A 113 22.59 -13.50 18.18
N ILE A 114 22.74 -13.77 16.88
CA ILE A 114 23.83 -14.61 16.37
C ILE A 114 25.14 -13.83 16.61
N PRO A 115 26.17 -14.43 17.24
CA PRO A 115 27.42 -13.72 17.53
C PRO A 115 28.10 -13.25 16.26
N ASN A 116 28.49 -11.97 16.25
CA ASN A 116 29.37 -11.35 15.26
C ASN A 116 30.74 -12.04 15.23
N THR A 117 30.91 -13.04 14.35
CA THR A 117 32.23 -13.45 13.87
C THR A 117 32.15 -13.83 12.39
N TYR A 118 31.92 -12.83 11.54
CA TYR A 118 32.39 -12.88 10.16
C TYR A 118 33.23 -11.64 9.88
N SER A 119 34.49 -11.93 9.58
CA SER A 119 35.52 -10.97 9.18
C SER A 119 35.09 -10.22 7.91
N ASN A 120 35.28 -8.90 7.99
CA ASN A 120 35.17 -7.89 6.94
C ASN A 120 35.33 -8.42 5.49
N SER A 121 34.23 -8.45 4.74
CA SER A 121 34.24 -8.35 3.27
C SER A 121 33.16 -7.39 2.76
N ALA A 122 33.14 -6.19 3.34
CA ALA A 122 32.40 -5.05 2.80
C ALA A 122 33.09 -4.53 1.52
N SER A 123 32.58 -4.84 0.31
CA SER A 123 32.84 -4.07 -0.95
C SER A 123 32.15 -4.60 -2.23
N HIS A 124 30.90 -5.11 -2.17
CA HIS A 124 30.24 -5.71 -3.34
C HIS A 124 29.15 -4.83 -4.03
N PRO A 125 28.20 -4.19 -3.32
CA PRO A 125 27.16 -3.36 -3.95
C PRO A 125 27.68 -2.02 -4.49
N GLN A 126 28.69 -1.44 -3.82
CA GLN A 126 29.22 -0.12 -4.14
C GLN A 126 29.73 0.00 -5.59
N LYS A 127 30.26 -1.07 -6.19
CA LYS A 127 30.88 -1.02 -7.52
C LYS A 127 29.89 -1.04 -8.69
N PHE A 128 28.73 -1.67 -8.53
CA PHE A 128 27.67 -1.65 -9.56
C PHE A 128 27.02 -0.27 -9.60
N ASP A 129 26.73 0.29 -8.43
CA ASP A 129 26.14 1.61 -8.29
C ASP A 129 27.12 2.71 -8.75
N GLU A 130 28.43 2.55 -8.49
CA GLU A 130 29.49 3.40 -9.06
C GLU A 130 29.48 3.38 -10.60
N LEU A 131 29.30 2.22 -11.23
CA LEU A 131 29.27 2.11 -12.69
C LEU A 131 28.04 2.82 -13.28
N LEU A 132 26.89 2.71 -12.61
CA LEU A 132 25.69 3.46 -12.99
C LEU A 132 25.84 4.97 -12.74
N GLN A 133 26.55 5.37 -11.68
CA GLN A 133 26.92 6.76 -11.46
C GLN A 133 27.83 7.30 -12.57
N LEU A 134 28.83 6.55 -13.00
CA LEU A 134 29.67 6.90 -14.15
C LEU A 134 28.82 7.05 -15.42
N ALA A 135 27.93 6.08 -15.67
CA ALA A 135 27.02 6.14 -16.80
C ALA A 135 26.10 7.36 -16.74
N SER A 136 25.65 7.82 -15.56
CA SER A 136 24.78 8.99 -15.45
C SER A 136 25.43 10.30 -15.96
N LYS A 137 26.76 10.39 -15.88
CA LYS A 137 27.55 11.58 -16.27
C LYS A 137 28.05 11.54 -17.72
N GLY A 138 27.96 10.38 -18.38
CA GLY A 138 28.52 10.17 -19.71
C GLY A 138 27.59 10.56 -20.86
N GLN A 139 28.18 10.77 -22.03
CA GLN A 139 27.51 11.00 -23.31
C GLN A 139 27.81 9.86 -24.29
N HIS A 140 26.81 9.00 -24.50
CA HIS A 140 26.97 7.83 -25.37
C HIS A 140 27.28 8.21 -26.83
N THR A 141 26.85 9.38 -27.30
CA THR A 141 27.09 9.86 -28.68
C THR A 141 28.57 10.06 -29.00
N ASN A 142 29.43 10.14 -27.99
CA ASN A 142 30.89 10.21 -28.18
C ASN A 142 31.46 8.86 -28.61
N VAL A 143 30.88 7.75 -28.14
CA VAL A 143 31.39 6.38 -28.29
C VAL A 143 30.59 5.59 -29.33
N ASP A 144 29.27 5.78 -29.37
CA ASP A 144 28.37 5.11 -30.31
C ASP A 144 28.38 5.77 -31.69
N MET A 145 28.27 4.93 -32.72
CA MET A 145 28.03 5.38 -34.09
C MET A 145 26.52 5.51 -34.30
N LEU A 146 26.06 6.69 -34.70
CA LEU A 146 24.65 6.99 -34.96
C LEU A 146 24.32 6.83 -36.44
N VAL A 147 23.04 6.69 -36.78
CA VAL A 147 22.59 6.56 -38.18
C VAL A 147 23.04 7.75 -39.03
N LYS A 148 23.02 8.98 -38.48
CA LYS A 148 23.55 10.16 -39.18
C LYS A 148 25.06 10.11 -39.44
N ASP A 149 25.81 9.37 -38.64
CA ASP A 149 27.26 9.22 -38.82
C ASP A 149 27.57 8.27 -40.00
N VAL A 150 26.65 7.36 -40.34
CA VAL A 150 26.77 6.42 -41.47
C VAL A 150 26.18 7.00 -42.75
N TYR A 151 24.99 7.61 -42.67
CA TYR A 151 24.20 8.00 -43.83
C TYR A 151 24.10 9.52 -44.04
N GLY A 152 24.69 10.33 -43.15
CA GLY A 152 24.57 11.78 -43.21
C GLY A 152 23.10 12.25 -43.20
N GLY A 153 22.76 13.13 -44.13
CA GLY A 153 21.41 13.70 -44.28
C GLY A 153 20.37 12.79 -44.94
N ALA A 154 20.74 11.62 -45.45
CA ALA A 154 19.83 10.69 -46.15
C ALA A 154 18.91 9.88 -45.22
N CYS A 155 18.91 10.16 -43.91
CA CYS A 155 18.11 9.47 -42.91
C CYS A 155 16.59 9.53 -43.17
N GLN A 156 16.11 10.61 -43.80
CA GLN A 156 14.69 10.81 -44.08
C GLN A 156 14.11 9.76 -45.06
N THR A 157 14.94 9.23 -45.96
CA THR A 157 14.51 8.25 -46.98
C THR A 157 14.29 6.85 -46.38
N LEU A 158 14.98 6.51 -45.29
CA LEU A 158 14.87 5.20 -44.62
C LEU A 158 13.84 5.18 -43.49
N GLY A 159 13.22 6.32 -43.16
CA GLY A 159 12.29 6.44 -42.03
C GLY A 159 12.95 6.24 -40.67
N LEU A 160 14.28 6.34 -40.57
CA LEU A 160 15.05 6.18 -39.34
C LEU A 160 15.51 7.53 -38.81
N SER A 161 15.41 7.74 -37.50
CA SER A 161 15.93 8.95 -36.85
C SER A 161 17.46 8.97 -36.93
N GLY A 162 18.04 10.10 -37.36
CA GLY A 162 19.50 10.25 -37.43
C GLY A 162 20.21 10.16 -36.07
N ASN A 163 19.48 10.31 -34.96
CA ASN A 163 20.00 10.15 -33.60
C ASN A 163 19.90 8.71 -33.07
N LEU A 164 19.39 7.77 -33.87
CA LEU A 164 19.36 6.35 -33.52
C LEU A 164 20.78 5.77 -33.54
N ILE A 165 21.10 4.85 -32.63
CA ILE A 165 22.38 4.13 -32.62
C ILE A 165 22.37 3.14 -33.79
N ALA A 166 23.36 3.25 -34.68
CA ALA A 166 23.61 2.32 -35.76
C ALA A 166 24.57 1.20 -35.32
N SER A 167 25.61 1.54 -34.55
CA SER A 167 26.54 0.58 -33.97
C SER A 167 26.99 1.04 -32.59
N SER A 168 26.66 0.27 -31.55
CA SER A 168 27.20 0.48 -30.20
C SER A 168 28.72 0.37 -30.24
N PHE A 169 29.40 1.26 -29.52
CA PHE A 169 30.87 1.40 -29.54
C PHE A 169 31.52 1.63 -30.91
N GLY A 170 30.74 1.92 -31.96
CA GLY A 170 31.25 1.98 -33.33
C GLY A 170 32.37 2.99 -33.55
N LYS A 171 32.34 4.15 -32.88
CA LYS A 171 33.38 5.18 -33.00
C LYS A 171 34.71 4.78 -32.36
N SER A 172 34.69 3.79 -31.46
CA SER A 172 35.92 3.29 -30.81
C SER A 172 36.85 2.58 -31.78
N THR A 173 36.34 2.11 -32.92
CA THR A 173 37.14 1.41 -33.93
C THR A 173 37.86 2.35 -34.89
N THR A 174 37.38 3.59 -35.02
CA THR A 174 37.84 4.55 -36.05
C THR A 174 38.50 5.79 -35.47
N ALA A 175 38.41 6.02 -34.16
CA ALA A 175 38.92 7.23 -33.54
C ALA A 175 40.24 6.99 -32.81
N ASP A 176 41.29 7.74 -33.18
CA ASP A 176 42.57 7.80 -32.45
C ASP A 176 42.47 8.67 -31.19
N LYS A 177 41.47 8.43 -30.34
CA LYS A 177 41.30 9.14 -29.07
C LYS A 177 40.88 8.19 -27.95
N GLU A 178 41.37 8.46 -26.74
CA GLU A 178 40.84 7.80 -25.54
C GLU A 178 39.45 8.36 -25.20
N PHE A 179 38.51 7.47 -24.88
CA PHE A 179 37.16 7.84 -24.43
C PHE A 179 37.12 7.93 -22.90
N SER A 180 36.27 8.81 -22.39
CA SER A 180 36.06 8.91 -20.94
C SER A 180 35.38 7.64 -20.42
N LYS A 181 35.62 7.33 -19.14
CA LYS A 181 35.02 6.16 -18.48
C LYS A 181 33.50 6.30 -18.39
N GLU A 182 33.05 7.52 -18.20
CA GLU A 182 31.66 7.94 -18.14
C GLU A 182 30.95 7.65 -19.47
N ASP A 183 31.55 8.05 -20.59
CA ASP A 183 30.97 7.83 -21.94
C ASP A 183 30.91 6.34 -22.28
N MET A 184 31.96 5.58 -21.94
CA MET A 184 31.98 4.12 -22.12
C MET A 184 30.91 3.43 -21.28
N ALA A 185 30.76 3.81 -20.00
CA ALA A 185 29.73 3.27 -19.11
C ALA A 185 28.31 3.60 -19.62
N LYS A 186 28.10 4.84 -20.12
CA LYS A 186 26.81 5.25 -20.72
C LYS A 186 26.48 4.43 -21.97
N SER A 187 27.43 4.30 -22.90
CA SER A 187 27.27 3.51 -24.12
C SER A 187 26.97 2.04 -23.80
N LEU A 188 27.69 1.45 -22.84
CA LEU A 188 27.42 0.08 -22.38
C LEU A 188 26.01 -0.09 -21.82
N LEU A 189 25.57 0.84 -20.96
CA LEU A 189 24.22 0.82 -20.38
C LEU A 189 23.15 0.92 -21.47
N HIS A 190 23.35 1.82 -22.44
CA HIS A 190 22.44 1.98 -23.58
C HIS A 190 22.40 0.72 -24.45
N MET A 191 23.54 0.13 -24.78
CA MET A 191 23.62 -1.10 -25.57
C MET A 191 22.80 -2.22 -24.94
N ILE A 192 23.02 -2.48 -23.64
CA ILE A 192 22.34 -3.56 -22.92
C ILE A 192 20.84 -3.26 -22.76
N SER A 193 20.49 -2.04 -22.37
CA SER A 193 19.08 -1.65 -22.20
C SER A 193 18.31 -1.67 -23.52
N ASN A 194 18.94 -1.29 -24.63
CA ASN A 194 18.33 -1.34 -25.95
C ASN A 194 18.14 -2.78 -26.44
N ASP A 195 19.14 -3.66 -26.24
CA ASP A 195 19.04 -5.09 -26.55
C ASP A 195 17.86 -5.73 -25.80
N ILE A 196 17.78 -5.49 -24.49
CA ILE A 196 16.67 -5.98 -23.65
C ILE A 196 15.33 -5.45 -24.14
N GLY A 197 15.22 -4.15 -24.41
CA GLY A 197 13.99 -3.55 -24.91
C GLY A 197 13.58 -4.10 -26.28
N GLN A 198 14.53 -4.29 -27.20
CA GLN A 198 14.26 -4.86 -28.52
C GLN A 198 13.74 -6.28 -28.42
N LEU A 199 14.45 -7.15 -27.69
CA LEU A 199 14.05 -8.54 -27.49
C LEU A 199 12.66 -8.62 -26.84
N ALA A 200 12.44 -7.87 -25.76
CA ALA A 200 11.16 -7.84 -25.06
C ALA A 200 10.02 -7.39 -25.98
N CYS A 201 10.23 -6.36 -26.82
CA CYS A 201 9.24 -5.90 -27.78
C CYS A 201 8.92 -6.94 -28.86
N LEU A 202 9.96 -7.61 -29.40
CA LEU A 202 9.79 -8.66 -30.41
C LEU A 202 9.00 -9.84 -29.87
N TYR A 203 9.33 -10.33 -28.66
CA TYR A 203 8.57 -11.41 -28.02
C TYR A 203 7.14 -10.98 -27.69
N ALA A 204 6.92 -9.76 -27.19
CA ALA A 204 5.57 -9.26 -26.94
C ALA A 204 4.73 -9.25 -28.23
N LYS A 205 5.27 -8.75 -29.34
CA LYS A 205 4.60 -8.75 -30.65
C LYS A 205 4.35 -10.17 -31.18
N LEU A 206 5.35 -11.05 -31.10
CA LEU A 206 5.24 -12.45 -31.54
C LEU A 206 4.08 -13.18 -30.85
N HIS A 207 3.86 -12.86 -29.57
CA HIS A 207 2.82 -13.49 -28.75
C HIS A 207 1.55 -12.63 -28.59
N ASN A 208 1.39 -11.53 -29.34
CA ASN A 208 0.26 -10.61 -29.30
C ASN A 208 -0.04 -10.05 -27.89
N LEU A 209 1.02 -9.69 -27.15
CA LEU A 209 0.93 -9.12 -25.80
C LEU A 209 1.16 -7.61 -25.85
N ASN A 210 0.36 -6.87 -25.10
CA ASN A 210 0.45 -5.40 -24.99
C ASN A 210 1.08 -4.92 -23.66
N LYS A 211 1.40 -5.83 -22.74
CA LYS A 211 1.98 -5.52 -21.42
C LYS A 211 3.26 -6.31 -21.19
N ILE A 212 4.32 -5.60 -20.80
CA ILE A 212 5.60 -6.20 -20.40
C ILE A 212 5.93 -5.72 -18.99
N TYR A 213 6.09 -6.66 -18.06
CA TYR A 213 6.59 -6.41 -16.71
C TYR A 213 8.09 -6.70 -16.66
N PHE A 214 8.87 -5.68 -16.34
CA PHE A 214 10.31 -5.78 -16.11
C PHE A 214 10.57 -5.98 -14.61
N GLY A 215 11.33 -7.02 -14.31
CA GLY A 215 11.80 -7.36 -12.97
C GLY A 215 13.29 -7.62 -12.94
N GLY A 216 13.82 -7.96 -11.77
CA GLY A 216 15.22 -8.30 -11.59
C GLY A 216 16.10 -7.12 -11.20
N PHE A 217 17.21 -7.45 -10.53
CA PHE A 217 18.05 -6.52 -9.81
C PHE A 217 18.83 -5.53 -10.68
N PHE A 218 18.85 -5.70 -12.00
CA PHE A 218 19.50 -4.75 -12.90
C PHE A 218 18.82 -3.37 -12.94
N ILE A 219 17.49 -3.34 -12.73
CA ILE A 219 16.69 -2.12 -12.87
C ILE A 219 16.88 -1.21 -11.65
N ARG A 220 16.75 -1.78 -10.44
CA ARG A 220 17.18 -1.20 -9.16
C ARG A 220 16.71 0.23 -8.90
N GLY A 221 15.50 0.57 -9.34
CA GLY A 221 15.01 1.96 -9.20
C GLY A 221 15.76 3.01 -10.05
N HIS A 222 16.70 2.63 -10.92
CA HIS A 222 17.51 3.58 -11.68
C HIS A 222 16.75 4.19 -12.88
N PRO A 223 16.47 5.51 -12.87
CA PRO A 223 15.64 6.14 -13.89
C PRO A 223 16.24 6.05 -15.30
N VAL A 224 17.58 6.07 -15.41
CA VAL A 224 18.27 5.99 -16.71
C VAL A 224 17.99 4.64 -17.40
N THR A 225 18.02 3.54 -16.64
CA THR A 225 17.74 2.19 -17.17
C THR A 225 16.28 2.07 -17.58
N MET A 226 15.35 2.44 -16.70
CA MET A 226 13.91 2.41 -16.99
C MET A 226 13.56 3.28 -18.20
N ARG A 227 14.12 4.50 -18.27
CA ARG A 227 13.95 5.41 -19.40
C ARG A 227 14.38 4.78 -20.71
N THR A 228 15.55 4.14 -20.72
CA THR A 228 16.11 3.57 -21.96
C THR A 228 15.28 2.37 -22.42
N ILE A 229 14.87 1.50 -21.49
CA ILE A 229 13.97 0.38 -21.78
C ILE A 229 12.62 0.89 -22.31
N THR A 230 11.97 1.83 -21.62
CA THR A 230 10.68 2.41 -22.04
C THR A 230 10.78 3.07 -23.42
N PHE A 231 11.84 3.84 -23.66
CA PHE A 231 12.08 4.47 -24.96
C PHE A 231 12.24 3.42 -26.06
N SER A 232 13.04 2.38 -25.83
CA SER A 232 13.24 1.28 -26.77
C SER A 232 11.91 0.58 -27.08
N ILE A 233 11.14 0.19 -26.05
CA ILE A 233 9.83 -0.43 -26.22
C ILE A 233 8.90 0.46 -27.06
N ASN A 234 8.73 1.72 -26.70
CA ASN A 234 7.85 2.64 -27.42
C ASN A 234 8.29 2.85 -28.89
N PHE A 235 9.61 2.92 -29.13
CA PHE A 235 10.16 3.09 -30.47
C PHE A 235 9.83 1.88 -31.37
N PHE A 236 10.08 0.65 -30.91
CA PHE A 236 9.84 -0.56 -31.69
C PHE A 236 8.36 -0.98 -31.72
N SER A 237 7.59 -0.62 -30.69
CA SER A 237 6.15 -0.93 -30.60
C SER A 237 5.26 0.13 -31.25
N LYS A 238 5.78 1.33 -31.55
CA LYS A 238 4.97 2.50 -31.93
C LYS A 238 3.89 2.84 -30.88
N GLY A 239 4.14 2.52 -29.61
CA GLY A 239 3.23 2.75 -28.49
C GLY A 239 2.17 1.66 -28.27
N GLU A 240 2.15 0.59 -29.07
CA GLU A 240 1.21 -0.53 -28.93
C GLU A 240 1.47 -1.39 -27.68
N VAL A 241 2.71 -1.36 -27.18
CA VAL A 241 3.15 -2.19 -26.05
C VAL A 241 3.62 -1.30 -24.90
N GLN A 242 3.11 -1.56 -23.70
CA GLN A 242 3.42 -0.82 -22.49
C GLN A 242 4.51 -1.52 -21.66
N ALA A 243 5.55 -0.76 -21.32
CA ALA A 243 6.56 -1.17 -20.35
C ALA A 243 6.13 -0.83 -18.92
N LEU A 244 6.12 -1.85 -18.06
CA LEU A 244 5.77 -1.77 -16.64
C LEU A 244 6.94 -2.30 -15.81
N PHE A 245 7.14 -1.72 -14.63
CA PHE A 245 8.19 -2.09 -13.69
C PHE A 245 7.59 -2.52 -12.36
N LEU A 246 8.17 -3.54 -11.75
CA LEU A 246 7.79 -4.00 -10.40
C LEU A 246 8.48 -3.13 -9.35
N ARG A 247 7.86 -2.93 -8.19
CA ARG A 247 8.44 -2.17 -7.07
C ARG A 247 9.44 -2.99 -6.25
N HIS A 248 9.12 -4.27 -6.07
CA HIS A 248 9.96 -5.22 -5.33
C HIS A 248 10.69 -6.13 -6.32
N GLU A 249 11.27 -5.55 -7.39
CA GLU A 249 11.76 -6.30 -8.56
C GLU A 249 12.83 -7.35 -8.21
N GLY A 250 13.61 -7.13 -7.15
CA GLY A 250 14.65 -8.04 -6.68
C GLY A 250 14.15 -9.19 -5.80
N TYR A 251 12.93 -9.11 -5.26
CA TYR A 251 12.41 -10.06 -4.26
C TYR A 251 11.43 -11.08 -4.84
N LEU A 252 11.02 -10.96 -6.11
CA LEU A 252 9.97 -11.78 -6.73
C LEU A 252 10.17 -13.29 -6.49
N GLY A 253 11.38 -13.81 -6.73
CA GLY A 253 11.70 -15.22 -6.53
C GLY A 253 11.68 -15.67 -5.06
N ALA A 254 12.18 -14.81 -4.15
CA ALA A 254 12.19 -15.10 -2.71
C ALA A 254 10.76 -15.08 -2.14
N ILE A 255 9.95 -14.09 -2.53
CA ILE A 255 8.53 -13.99 -2.16
C ILE A 255 7.78 -15.22 -2.67
N GLY A 256 7.97 -15.60 -3.94
CA GLY A 256 7.32 -16.79 -4.52
C GLY A 256 7.69 -18.08 -3.80
N ALA A 257 8.97 -18.27 -3.45
CA ALA A 257 9.42 -19.42 -2.67
C ALA A 257 8.84 -19.43 -1.25
N PHE A 258 8.81 -18.28 -0.60
CA PHE A 258 8.23 -18.10 0.73
C PHE A 258 6.73 -18.40 0.74
N LEU A 259 5.96 -17.79 -0.17
CA LEU A 259 4.52 -18.00 -0.28
C LEU A 259 4.19 -19.47 -0.58
N LYS A 260 4.93 -20.11 -1.49
CA LYS A 260 4.76 -21.53 -1.79
C LYS A 260 5.07 -22.44 -0.60
N GLY A 261 6.07 -22.08 0.22
CA GLY A 261 6.36 -22.78 1.47
C GLY A 261 5.22 -22.60 2.49
N ALA A 262 4.77 -21.36 2.68
CA ALA A 262 3.67 -21.04 3.60
C ALA A 262 2.34 -21.71 3.20
N GLU A 263 2.06 -21.82 1.91
CA GLU A 263 0.90 -22.55 1.37
C GLU A 263 0.98 -24.05 1.62
N GLN A 264 2.17 -24.65 1.59
CA GLN A 264 2.35 -26.07 1.90
C GLN A 264 2.12 -26.36 3.39
N ASP A 265 2.48 -25.43 4.27
CA ASP A 265 2.28 -25.57 5.70
C ASP A 265 0.80 -25.43 6.08
N ASN A 266 0.12 -24.35 5.62
CA ASN A 266 -1.31 -24.12 5.88
C ASN A 266 -1.95 -23.30 4.74
N PRO A 267 -2.53 -23.95 3.71
CA PRO A 267 -3.10 -23.24 2.58
C PRO A 267 -4.34 -22.46 3.03
N ASN A 268 -4.37 -21.15 2.72
CA ASN A 268 -5.51 -20.24 2.94
C ASN A 268 -5.79 -19.80 4.39
N GLN A 269 -4.86 -19.97 5.32
CA GLN A 269 -5.06 -19.49 6.70
C GLN A 269 -4.67 -18.02 6.90
N TYR A 270 -3.69 -17.53 6.14
CA TYR A 270 -3.06 -16.23 6.37
C TYR A 270 -3.13 -15.35 5.14
N SER A 271 -3.11 -14.05 5.38
CA SER A 271 -2.83 -13.05 4.35
C SER A 271 -1.52 -12.35 4.67
N TRP A 272 -0.95 -11.67 3.69
CA TRP A 272 0.28 -10.92 3.89
C TRP A 272 0.07 -9.45 3.51
N GLY A 273 0.68 -8.55 4.28
CA GLY A 273 0.71 -7.12 4.03
C GLY A 273 2.13 -6.60 4.05
N GLU A 274 2.44 -5.56 3.27
CA GLU A 274 3.73 -4.88 3.37
C GLU A 274 3.77 -4.03 4.64
N ASN A 275 4.84 -4.16 5.43
CA ASN A 275 5.08 -3.32 6.59
C ASN A 275 5.89 -2.09 6.16
N TYR A 276 5.22 -0.95 6.03
CA TYR A 276 5.86 0.33 5.64
C TYR A 276 6.87 0.89 6.65
N ALA A 277 6.77 0.50 7.93
CA ALA A 277 7.69 0.99 8.96
C ALA A 277 9.10 0.40 8.77
N GLY A 278 9.18 -0.91 8.55
CA GLY A 278 10.42 -1.61 8.28
C GLY A 278 10.89 -1.54 6.83
N SER A 279 9.96 -1.60 5.86
CA SER A 279 10.34 -1.63 4.44
C SER A 279 11.12 -0.39 4.01
N SER A 280 12.12 -0.56 3.14
CA SER A 280 12.85 0.50 2.45
C SER A 280 12.03 1.02 1.27
N GLY A 281 12.17 2.31 0.99
CA GLY A 281 11.55 2.91 -0.19
C GLY A 281 12.20 2.45 -1.49
N LEU A 282 11.51 2.63 -2.62
CA LEU A 282 12.13 2.64 -3.94
C LEU A 282 13.18 3.75 -3.97
N MET A 283 14.45 3.38 -3.83
CA MET A 283 15.55 4.32 -3.92
C MET A 283 15.69 4.77 -5.38
N SER A 284 15.03 5.88 -5.75
CA SER A 284 15.45 6.64 -6.93
C SER A 284 16.70 7.41 -6.53
N THR A 285 17.88 6.90 -6.85
CA THR A 285 19.11 7.67 -6.71
C THR A 285 19.07 8.84 -7.69
N SER A 286 18.51 9.98 -7.28
CA SER A 286 18.88 11.26 -7.89
C SER A 286 20.18 11.71 -7.20
N PRO A 287 21.33 11.76 -7.90
CA PRO A 287 22.64 11.79 -7.24
C PRO A 287 23.06 13.12 -6.62
N ASP A 288 22.27 14.17 -6.77
CA ASP A 288 22.62 15.50 -6.27
C ASP A 288 21.48 15.98 -5.39
N VAL A 289 21.73 16.09 -4.07
CA VAL A 289 21.12 17.01 -3.08
C VAL A 289 21.32 16.41 -1.68
N TYR A 290 22.42 16.84 -1.03
CA TYR A 290 22.84 16.68 0.38
C TYR A 290 23.44 15.33 0.85
N PRO A 291 24.78 15.27 1.07
CA PRO A 291 25.42 14.21 1.82
C PRO A 291 25.29 14.48 3.32
N MET A 292 24.11 14.25 3.89
CA MET A 292 23.98 14.26 5.35
C MET A 292 24.32 12.86 5.88
N GLN A 293 25.52 12.76 6.44
CA GLN A 293 26.10 11.66 7.23
C GLN A 293 25.16 10.46 7.48
N ARG A 294 25.27 9.40 6.68
CA ARG A 294 24.87 8.05 7.13
C ARG A 294 26.08 7.40 7.79
N SER A 295 26.01 7.29 9.12
CA SER A 295 26.92 6.48 9.92
C SER A 295 26.77 5.00 9.55
N ARG A 296 27.90 4.31 9.59
CA ARG A 296 28.12 2.91 9.21
C ARG A 296 27.25 1.91 10.00
N SER A 297 26.02 1.69 9.56
CA SER A 297 25.29 0.45 9.79
C SER A 297 24.70 0.01 8.46
N GLY A 298 25.03 -1.22 8.02
CA GLY A 298 24.68 -1.75 6.70
C GLY A 298 23.18 -1.74 6.47
N THR A 299 22.68 -0.74 5.74
CA THR A 299 21.28 -0.61 5.37
C THR A 299 21.15 -1.15 3.95
N PHE A 300 20.97 -2.47 3.85
CA PHE A 300 20.50 -3.11 2.63
C PHE A 300 19.05 -2.67 2.38
N ASP A 301 18.61 -2.68 1.11
CA ASP A 301 17.18 -2.61 0.83
C ASP A 301 16.47 -3.71 1.62
N MET A 302 15.37 -3.36 2.27
CA MET A 302 14.65 -4.21 3.20
C MET A 302 13.19 -4.24 2.79
N PHE A 303 12.64 -5.43 2.60
CA PHE A 303 11.22 -5.62 2.37
C PHE A 303 10.67 -6.44 3.53
N GLU A 304 9.76 -5.85 4.29
CA GLU A 304 9.11 -6.50 5.43
C GLU A 304 7.66 -6.80 5.11
N MET A 305 7.24 -8.02 5.47
CA MET A 305 5.87 -8.48 5.31
C MET A 305 5.32 -8.90 6.67
N ASP A 306 4.17 -8.35 7.02
CA ASP A 306 3.42 -8.80 8.18
C ASP A 306 2.51 -9.96 7.79
N ARG A 307 2.53 -11.01 8.62
CA ARG A 307 1.56 -12.10 8.54
C ARG A 307 0.27 -11.63 9.21
N LEU A 308 -0.78 -11.49 8.42
CA LEU A 308 -2.13 -11.27 8.91
C LEU A 308 -2.70 -12.64 9.29
N GLU A 309 -3.25 -12.74 10.51
CA GLU A 309 -3.73 -14.01 11.09
C GLU A 309 -4.91 -14.64 10.34
N ARG A 310 -5.46 -13.95 9.33
CA ARG A 310 -6.72 -14.28 8.68
C ARG A 310 -6.64 -14.13 7.15
N PRO A 311 -7.42 -14.91 6.40
CA PRO A 311 -7.58 -14.72 4.96
C PRO A 311 -8.46 -13.48 4.69
N LEU A 312 -7.94 -12.57 3.87
CA LEU A 312 -8.64 -11.37 3.42
C LEU A 312 -9.12 -11.56 1.98
N VAL A 313 -10.35 -11.13 1.72
CA VAL A 313 -11.04 -11.29 0.43
C VAL A 313 -11.84 -10.04 0.09
N ASN A 314 -12.25 -9.92 -1.18
CA ASN A 314 -13.12 -8.83 -1.63
C ASN A 314 -14.51 -8.91 -0.97
N LEU A 315 -15.10 -7.75 -0.67
CA LEU A 315 -16.51 -7.63 -0.35
C LEU A 315 -17.34 -8.20 -1.52
N PRO A 316 -18.21 -9.20 -1.29
CA PRO A 316 -19.01 -9.82 -2.36
C PRO A 316 -19.92 -8.85 -3.12
N LEU A 317 -20.30 -7.76 -2.45
CA LEU A 317 -21.19 -6.71 -2.95
C LEU A 317 -20.47 -5.65 -3.78
N LEU A 318 -19.14 -5.69 -3.92
CA LEU A 318 -18.43 -4.82 -4.87
C LEU A 318 -18.93 -5.10 -6.30
N LYS A 319 -19.30 -4.03 -7.02
CA LYS A 319 -19.81 -4.12 -8.40
C LYS A 319 -18.76 -4.77 -9.31
N ASP A 320 -17.57 -4.20 -9.31
CA ASP A 320 -16.42 -4.72 -10.02
C ASP A 320 -15.19 -4.63 -9.09
N PRO A 321 -14.81 -5.74 -8.43
CA PRO A 321 -13.59 -5.79 -7.62
C PRO A 321 -12.33 -5.46 -8.42
N SER A 322 -12.39 -5.54 -9.76
CA SER A 322 -11.22 -5.40 -10.62
C SER A 322 -10.83 -3.97 -10.98
N THR A 323 -11.81 -3.08 -10.98
CA THR A 323 -11.60 -1.64 -11.18
C THR A 323 -11.74 -0.86 -9.88
N TYR A 324 -12.00 -1.54 -8.76
CA TYR A 324 -12.17 -0.91 -7.47
C TYR A 324 -10.83 -0.35 -6.96
N ILE A 325 -10.84 0.95 -6.66
CA ILE A 325 -9.74 1.67 -6.04
C ILE A 325 -10.27 2.22 -4.72
N PRO A 326 -9.73 1.80 -3.56
CA PRO A 326 -10.22 2.26 -2.27
C PRO A 326 -10.01 3.77 -2.10
N ASP A 327 -8.83 4.28 -2.46
CA ASP A 327 -8.40 5.65 -2.15
C ASP A 327 -9.03 6.70 -3.09
N THR A 328 -9.56 7.77 -2.50
CA THR A 328 -10.22 8.87 -3.24
C THR A 328 -9.23 9.85 -3.86
N VAL A 329 -8.05 10.03 -3.25
CA VAL A 329 -7.03 10.98 -3.71
C VAL A 329 -5.68 10.28 -3.80
N ASP A 330 -5.08 10.34 -4.99
CA ASP A 330 -3.70 9.96 -5.24
C ASP A 330 -2.76 11.15 -4.95
N LEU A 331 -2.02 11.07 -3.85
CA LEU A 331 -1.05 12.10 -3.45
C LEU A 331 0.27 11.96 -4.20
N THR A 332 0.50 10.89 -4.97
CA THR A 332 1.65 10.83 -5.88
C THR A 332 1.45 11.81 -7.03
N ASP A 333 0.25 11.85 -7.62
CA ASP A 333 -0.06 12.73 -8.74
C ASP A 333 -0.47 14.14 -8.31
N ASP A 334 -1.05 14.32 -7.11
CA ASP A 334 -1.46 15.64 -6.62
C ASP A 334 -0.44 16.31 -5.69
N ALA A 335 0.40 17.18 -6.25
CA ALA A 335 1.45 17.87 -5.50
C ALA A 335 0.91 18.82 -4.41
N MET A 336 -0.22 19.49 -4.65
CA MET A 336 -0.80 20.41 -3.67
C MET A 336 -1.38 19.65 -2.48
N ALA A 337 -2.15 18.59 -2.75
CA ALA A 337 -2.68 17.69 -1.74
C ALA A 337 -1.55 17.05 -0.94
N ARG A 338 -0.51 16.55 -1.62
CA ARG A 338 0.66 15.94 -0.99
C ARG A 338 1.33 16.88 -0.01
N LYS A 339 1.63 18.11 -0.43
CA LYS A 339 2.27 19.10 0.44
C LYS A 339 1.41 19.37 1.67
N TYR A 340 0.10 19.53 1.48
CA TYR A 340 -0.84 19.76 2.56
C TYR A 340 -0.84 18.60 3.56
N TRP A 341 -1.13 17.38 3.11
CA TRP A 341 -1.23 16.21 3.97
C TRP A 341 0.07 15.91 4.70
N LEU A 342 1.22 15.90 4.01
CA LEU A 342 2.51 15.68 4.67
C LEU A 342 2.78 16.70 5.79
N THR A 343 2.39 17.96 5.58
CA THR A 343 2.50 19.00 6.60
C THR A 343 1.56 18.73 7.77
N CYS A 344 0.31 18.36 7.51
CA CYS A 344 -0.64 18.03 8.58
C CYS A 344 -0.17 16.84 9.44
N PHE A 345 0.38 15.79 8.84
CA PHE A 345 0.90 14.64 9.58
C PHE A 345 2.16 14.98 10.37
N GLU A 346 3.01 15.88 9.84
CA GLU A 346 4.21 16.36 10.53
C GLU A 346 3.84 17.22 11.75
N GLU A 347 2.86 18.12 11.63
CA GLU A 347 2.38 18.96 12.73
C GLU A 347 1.68 18.15 13.84
N ALA A 348 0.95 17.10 13.48
CA ALA A 348 0.24 16.25 14.45
C ALA A 348 1.17 15.28 15.20
N LEU A 349 2.40 15.07 14.71
CA LEU A 349 3.31 14.03 15.17
C LEU A 349 3.67 14.14 16.66
N ASP A 350 3.92 15.35 17.14
CA ASP A 350 4.27 15.58 18.54
C ASP A 350 3.11 15.23 19.48
N GLY A 351 1.87 15.51 19.07
CA GLY A 351 0.67 15.13 19.82
C GLY A 351 0.52 13.61 19.92
N VAL A 352 0.74 12.91 18.79
CA VAL A 352 0.68 11.44 18.75
C VAL A 352 1.76 10.82 19.64
N ALA A 353 3.00 11.32 19.59
CA ALA A 353 4.10 10.82 20.43
C ALA A 353 3.83 11.02 21.92
N LYS A 354 3.31 12.20 22.31
CA LYS A 354 2.90 12.47 23.71
C LYS A 354 1.80 11.51 24.17
N ARG A 355 0.81 11.25 23.31
CA ARG A 355 -0.29 10.32 23.60
C ARG A 355 0.19 8.87 23.73
N ALA A 356 1.10 8.45 22.84
CA ALA A 356 1.76 7.15 22.93
C ALA A 356 2.49 6.99 24.28
N ALA A 357 3.32 7.96 24.68
CA ALA A 357 3.98 7.93 25.99
C ALA A 357 2.98 7.89 27.16
N ALA A 358 1.92 8.69 27.12
CA ALA A 358 0.89 8.74 28.17
C ALA A 358 0.04 7.46 28.26
N SER A 359 -0.03 6.66 27.19
CA SER A 359 -0.78 5.40 27.19
C SER A 359 -0.17 4.35 28.15
N GLN A 360 1.15 4.38 28.35
CA GLN A 360 1.90 3.42 29.16
C GLN A 360 2.69 4.12 30.30
N PRO A 361 2.01 4.71 31.30
CA PRO A 361 2.65 5.49 32.36
C PRO A 361 3.54 4.64 33.29
N ASP A 362 3.28 3.33 33.36
CA ASP A 362 4.02 2.40 34.20
C ASP A 362 5.34 1.93 33.54
N SER A 363 5.55 2.24 32.25
CA SER A 363 6.76 1.90 31.49
C SER A 363 7.75 3.09 31.54
N VAL A 364 8.90 2.86 32.19
CA VAL A 364 9.95 3.89 32.35
C VAL A 364 10.56 4.30 31.00
N ASP A 365 10.58 3.38 30.03
CA ASP A 365 11.11 3.58 28.69
C ASP A 365 10.07 4.14 27.69
N ALA A 366 8.81 4.33 28.08
CA ALA A 366 7.76 4.84 27.19
C ALA A 366 8.11 6.20 26.55
N PRO A 367 8.64 7.21 27.27
CA PRO A 367 9.03 8.48 26.65
C PRO A 367 10.15 8.33 25.63
N GLU A 368 11.13 7.46 25.90
CA GLU A 368 12.25 7.21 24.98
C GLU A 368 11.77 6.50 23.70
N ARG A 369 10.90 5.48 23.83
CA ARG A 369 10.30 4.79 22.68
C ARG A 369 9.42 5.72 21.85
N ALA A 370 8.65 6.60 22.50
CA ALA A 370 7.83 7.59 21.81
C ALA A 370 8.68 8.58 20.99
N GLU A 371 9.84 8.99 21.51
CA GLU A 371 10.77 9.84 20.77
C GLU A 371 11.41 9.10 19.58
N LYS A 372 11.75 7.82 19.75
CA LYS A 372 12.23 6.98 18.63
C LYS A 372 11.16 6.80 17.54
N PHE A 373 9.91 6.57 17.93
CA PHE A 373 8.75 6.58 17.03
C PHE A 373 8.67 7.90 16.25
N ARG A 374 8.69 9.03 16.97
CA ARG A 374 8.61 10.38 16.41
C ARG A 374 9.69 10.58 15.35
N GLN A 375 10.94 10.28 15.68
CA GLN A 375 12.06 10.44 14.75
C GLN A 375 11.95 9.51 13.53
N LYS A 376 11.54 8.25 13.74
CA LYS A 376 11.40 7.27 12.64
C LYS A 376 10.30 7.69 11.66
N TYR A 377 9.13 8.04 12.17
CA TYR A 377 8.00 8.46 11.33
C TYR A 377 8.29 9.79 10.63
N TRP A 378 8.93 10.75 11.30
CA TRP A 378 9.36 12.00 10.68
C TRP A 378 10.32 11.75 9.50
N ASN A 379 11.32 10.89 9.66
CA ASN A 379 12.24 10.51 8.58
C ASN A 379 11.49 9.90 7.37
N LYS A 380 10.43 9.10 7.62
CA LYS A 380 9.58 8.54 6.56
C LYS A 380 8.78 9.64 5.84
N LEU A 381 8.21 10.60 6.57
CA LEU A 381 7.53 11.74 5.97
C LEU A 381 8.46 12.58 5.09
N GLN A 382 9.70 12.83 5.53
CA GLN A 382 10.70 13.55 4.73
C GLN A 382 11.08 12.75 3.46
N THR A 383 11.20 11.43 3.58
CA THR A 383 11.43 10.56 2.42
C THR A 383 10.29 10.68 1.42
N LEU A 384 9.03 10.61 1.87
CA LEU A 384 7.84 10.74 1.03
C LEU A 384 7.67 12.15 0.44
N ARG A 385 8.20 13.18 1.10
CA ARG A 385 8.22 14.55 0.58
C ARG A 385 9.13 14.67 -0.64
N GLN A 386 10.28 13.99 -0.62
CA GLN A 386 11.26 13.99 -1.72
C GLN A 386 10.92 12.94 -2.78
N GLN A 387 10.44 11.78 -2.36
CA GLN A 387 10.14 10.60 -3.16
C GLN A 387 8.74 10.08 -2.80
N PRO A 388 7.67 10.71 -3.33
CA PRO A 388 6.30 10.33 -2.98
C PRO A 388 5.98 8.88 -3.32
N PHE A 389 6.67 8.31 -4.31
CA PHE A 389 6.47 6.94 -4.75
C PHE A 389 7.29 5.89 -3.98
N ALA A 390 8.06 6.29 -2.97
CA ALA A 390 8.97 5.40 -2.25
C ALA A 390 8.26 4.12 -1.78
N TYR A 391 7.02 4.24 -1.31
CA TYR A 391 6.22 3.12 -0.80
C TYR A 391 5.05 2.71 -1.71
N GLY A 392 5.15 2.99 -3.01
CA GLY A 392 4.04 2.81 -3.96
C GLY A 392 3.23 4.08 -4.15
N THR A 393 1.94 3.95 -4.49
CA THR A 393 1.05 5.11 -4.54
C THR A 393 0.91 5.72 -3.15
N LEU A 394 1.20 7.01 -3.03
CA LEU A 394 1.03 7.75 -1.79
C LEU A 394 -0.43 8.14 -1.66
N THR A 395 -1.07 7.71 -0.59
CA THR A 395 -2.46 8.06 -0.26
C THR A 395 -2.55 8.46 1.21
N VAL A 396 -3.66 9.10 1.58
CA VAL A 396 -3.92 9.43 3.00
C VAL A 396 -3.93 8.15 3.84
N ARG A 397 -4.53 7.07 3.32
CA ARG A 397 -4.50 5.74 3.96
C ARG A 397 -3.08 5.23 4.16
N SER A 398 -2.21 5.29 3.14
CA SER A 398 -0.82 4.83 3.28
C SER A 398 -0.03 5.59 4.36
N LEU A 399 -0.32 6.89 4.54
CA LEU A 399 0.28 7.71 5.61
C LEU A 399 -0.22 7.25 6.98
N LEU A 400 -1.53 7.04 7.12
CA LEU A 400 -2.14 6.52 8.35
C LEU A 400 -1.60 5.13 8.70
N ASP A 401 -1.58 4.20 7.73
CA ASP A 401 -1.04 2.84 7.92
C ASP A 401 0.44 2.88 8.32
N THR A 402 1.25 3.74 7.69
CA THR A 402 2.67 3.91 8.06
C THR A 402 2.84 4.39 9.50
N ARG A 403 1.96 5.30 9.97
CA ARG A 403 1.97 5.77 11.36
C ARG A 403 1.67 4.62 12.33
N GLU A 404 0.62 3.85 12.07
CA GLU A 404 0.23 2.72 12.93
C GLU A 404 1.32 1.64 12.95
N HIS A 405 1.93 1.32 11.80
CA HIS A 405 3.07 0.39 11.75
C HIS A 405 4.26 0.88 12.57
N CYS A 406 4.59 2.18 12.49
CA CYS A 406 5.66 2.75 13.30
C CYS A 406 5.32 2.72 14.80
N LEU A 407 4.08 2.99 15.21
CA LEU A 407 3.65 2.88 16.61
C LEU A 407 3.81 1.45 17.14
N ASN A 408 3.35 0.46 16.36
CA ASN A 408 3.46 -0.96 16.70
C ASN A 408 4.91 -1.42 16.87
N GLU A 409 5.81 -0.99 16.00
CA GLU A 409 7.24 -1.33 16.09
C GLU A 409 7.89 -0.84 17.39
N PHE A 410 7.45 0.32 17.90
CA PHE A 410 7.90 0.86 19.17
C PHE A 410 7.03 0.42 20.36
N ASN A 411 6.26 -0.66 20.19
CA ASN A 411 5.42 -1.29 21.21
C ASN A 411 4.31 -0.39 21.77
N PHE A 412 3.70 0.43 20.91
CA PHE A 412 2.49 1.19 21.23
C PHE A 412 1.28 0.69 20.42
N PRO A 413 0.72 -0.49 20.76
CA PRO A 413 -0.34 -1.12 19.96
C PRO A 413 -1.70 -0.42 20.05
N ASP A 414 -1.98 0.28 21.16
CA ASP A 414 -3.20 1.09 21.30
C ASP A 414 -2.97 2.32 22.19
N PRO A 415 -2.45 3.42 21.63
CA PRO A 415 -2.28 4.69 22.33
C PRO A 415 -3.60 5.31 22.84
N TYR A 416 -4.74 4.89 22.27
CA TYR A 416 -6.05 5.51 22.49
C TYR A 416 -6.95 4.72 23.43
N SER A 417 -6.56 3.50 23.81
CA SER A 417 -7.30 2.60 24.71
C SER A 417 -7.95 3.30 25.92
N LYS A 418 -7.19 4.08 26.69
CA LYS A 418 -7.71 4.83 27.86
C LYS A 418 -8.73 5.90 27.48
N VAL A 419 -8.51 6.59 26.35
CA VAL A 419 -9.42 7.61 25.83
C VAL A 419 -10.73 6.95 25.42
N LYS A 420 -10.66 5.88 24.62
CA LYS A 420 -11.82 5.07 24.21
C LYS A 420 -12.63 4.58 25.40
N GLN A 421 -11.97 4.04 26.44
CA GLN A 421 -12.65 3.58 27.66
C GLN A 421 -13.39 4.70 28.40
N LYS A 422 -12.76 5.88 28.52
CA LYS A 422 -13.37 7.05 29.14
C LYS A 422 -14.58 7.54 28.36
N GLU A 423 -14.44 7.68 27.04
CA GLU A 423 -15.52 8.14 26.15
C GLU A 423 -16.68 7.13 26.12
N ASN A 424 -16.39 5.83 26.04
CA ASN A 424 -17.40 4.78 26.17
C ASN A 424 -18.18 4.89 27.49
N GLY A 425 -17.48 5.11 28.60
CA GLY A 425 -18.10 5.27 29.92
C GLY A 425 -19.00 6.51 30.03
N ILE A 426 -18.65 7.61 29.36
CA ILE A 426 -19.47 8.82 29.31
C ILE A 426 -20.70 8.59 28.42
N ALA A 427 -20.49 8.06 27.21
CA ALA A 427 -21.56 7.84 26.25
C ALA A 427 -22.61 6.84 26.77
N LEU A 428 -22.21 5.75 27.43
CA LEU A 428 -23.13 4.79 28.04
C LEU A 428 -24.05 5.43 29.10
N LYS A 429 -23.56 6.41 29.87
CA LYS A 429 -24.40 7.12 30.87
C LYS A 429 -25.49 7.96 30.22
N CYS A 430 -25.24 8.47 29.01
CA CYS A 430 -26.18 9.30 28.27
C CYS A 430 -27.14 8.49 27.39
N PHE A 431 -26.82 7.23 27.10
CA PHE A 431 -27.54 6.39 26.13
C PHE A 431 -29.05 6.34 26.38
N GLN A 432 -29.48 6.04 27.60
CA GLN A 432 -30.90 5.90 27.94
C GLN A 432 -31.69 7.18 27.67
N SER A 433 -31.14 8.34 28.07
CA SER A 433 -31.75 9.65 27.85
C SER A 433 -31.88 9.99 26.37
N VAL A 434 -30.88 9.63 25.55
CA VAL A 434 -30.93 9.81 24.10
C VAL A 434 -32.03 8.94 23.46
N ILE A 435 -32.16 7.67 23.88
CA ILE A 435 -33.22 6.78 23.37
C ILE A 435 -34.61 7.30 23.76
N GLU A 436 -34.81 7.71 25.01
CA GLU A 436 -36.09 8.28 25.48
C GLU A 436 -36.47 9.54 24.71
N SER A 437 -35.50 10.42 24.43
CA SER A 437 -35.71 11.60 23.60
C SER A 437 -36.10 11.22 22.17
N LEU A 438 -35.43 10.24 21.55
CA LEU A 438 -35.75 9.78 20.20
C LEU A 438 -37.12 9.12 20.10
N ASP A 439 -37.51 8.34 21.10
CA ASP A 439 -38.81 7.65 21.13
C ASP A 439 -39.98 8.63 21.35
N SER A 440 -39.72 9.82 21.90
CA SER A 440 -40.73 10.87 22.07
C SER A 440 -41.06 11.63 20.76
N LEU A 441 -40.24 11.49 19.72
CA LEU A 441 -40.39 12.21 18.45
C LEU A 441 -41.35 11.49 17.50
N GLY A 442 -41.96 12.26 16.59
CA GLY A 442 -42.68 11.69 15.44
C GLY A 442 -41.74 10.93 14.50
N TRP A 443 -42.26 10.01 13.69
CA TRP A 443 -41.42 9.11 12.88
C TRP A 443 -40.44 9.85 11.94
N GLU A 444 -40.90 10.87 11.21
CA GLU A 444 -40.03 11.64 10.28
C GLU A 444 -38.96 12.45 11.03
N GLU A 445 -39.33 13.08 12.14
CA GLU A 445 -38.41 13.83 13.01
C GLU A 445 -37.37 12.90 13.65
N ARG A 446 -37.80 11.70 14.06
CA ARG A 446 -36.94 10.66 14.61
C ARG A 446 -35.91 10.18 13.58
N GLN A 447 -36.30 9.94 12.33
CA GLN A 447 -35.35 9.58 11.26
C GLN A 447 -34.26 10.64 11.10
N PHE A 448 -34.66 11.91 11.13
CA PHE A 448 -33.70 13.01 10.99
C PHE A 448 -32.78 13.14 12.20
N ALA A 449 -33.33 13.00 13.41
CA ALA A 449 -32.58 13.02 14.66
C ALA A 449 -31.55 11.86 14.74
N LEU A 450 -31.91 10.67 14.27
CA LEU A 450 -31.01 9.52 14.17
C LEU A 450 -29.85 9.79 13.22
N VAL A 451 -30.12 10.36 12.04
CA VAL A 451 -29.07 10.73 11.08
C VAL A 451 -28.18 11.85 11.64
N LYS A 452 -28.76 12.89 12.24
CA LYS A 452 -27.97 13.93 12.92
C LYS A 452 -27.14 13.34 14.07
N GLY A 453 -27.66 12.35 14.79
CA GLY A 453 -26.97 11.63 15.85
C GLY A 453 -25.73 10.87 15.34
N LEU A 454 -25.88 10.11 14.26
CA LEU A 454 -24.76 9.46 13.57
C LEU A 454 -23.68 10.46 13.16
N LEU A 455 -24.07 11.54 12.46
CA LEU A 455 -23.12 12.55 11.98
C LEU A 455 -22.45 13.30 13.13
N ALA A 456 -23.18 13.64 14.19
CA ALA A 456 -22.63 14.30 15.37
C ALA A 456 -21.67 13.39 16.15
N GLY A 457 -21.97 12.09 16.21
CA GLY A 457 -21.09 11.07 16.75
C GLY A 457 -19.74 11.05 16.03
N ASN A 458 -19.77 11.06 14.70
CA ASN A 458 -18.55 11.08 13.90
C ASN A 458 -17.67 12.31 14.16
N VAL A 459 -18.20 13.44 14.66
CA VAL A 459 -17.37 14.63 14.97
C VAL A 459 -16.26 14.30 15.97
N PHE A 460 -16.44 13.32 16.86
CA PHE A 460 -15.46 12.91 17.88
C PHE A 460 -14.38 11.99 17.30
N ASP A 461 -13.47 12.57 16.51
CA ASP A 461 -12.37 11.88 15.83
C ASP A 461 -11.02 12.51 16.18
N TRP A 462 -10.19 11.72 16.85
CA TRP A 462 -8.87 12.16 17.33
C TRP A 462 -7.79 12.15 16.24
N GLY A 463 -8.08 11.60 15.07
CA GLY A 463 -7.23 11.66 13.88
C GLY A 463 -7.29 13.01 13.16
N ALA A 464 -8.34 13.81 13.38
CA ALA A 464 -8.50 15.13 12.78
C ALA A 464 -7.96 16.25 13.69
N LYS A 465 -6.98 17.03 13.19
CA LYS A 465 -6.35 18.14 13.94
C LYS A 465 -7.37 19.11 14.53
N ALA A 466 -8.31 19.60 13.72
CA ALA A 466 -9.30 20.59 14.14
C ALA A 466 -10.21 20.09 15.28
N VAL A 467 -10.45 18.78 15.36
CA VAL A 467 -11.25 18.17 16.41
C VAL A 467 -10.39 17.88 17.64
N SER A 468 -9.19 17.32 17.46
CA SER A 468 -8.27 17.06 18.57
C SER A 468 -7.99 18.33 19.38
N ASP A 469 -7.78 19.47 18.71
CA ASP A 469 -7.56 20.77 19.37
C ASP A 469 -8.78 21.17 20.24
N VAL A 470 -10.01 20.99 19.72
CA VAL A 470 -11.25 21.28 20.45
C VAL A 470 -11.42 20.35 21.65
N LEU A 471 -11.21 19.05 21.47
CA LEU A 471 -11.35 18.05 22.54
C LEU A 471 -10.30 18.24 23.65
N GLU A 472 -9.11 18.74 23.31
CA GLU A 472 -8.07 19.05 24.29
C GLU A 472 -8.31 20.38 25.03
N CYS A 473 -8.85 21.39 24.35
CA CYS A 473 -9.07 22.72 24.94
C CYS A 473 -10.43 22.90 25.62
N GLU A 474 -11.47 22.15 25.24
CA GLU A 474 -12.85 22.32 25.71
C GLU A 474 -13.39 21.04 26.37
N PRO A 475 -13.14 20.82 27.68
CA PRO A 475 -13.62 19.61 28.38
C PRO A 475 -15.14 19.47 28.46
N GLN A 476 -15.88 20.55 28.18
CA GLN A 476 -17.35 20.56 28.17
C GLN A 476 -17.95 20.25 26.80
N PHE A 477 -17.12 20.14 25.75
CA PHE A 477 -17.60 19.82 24.41
C PHE A 477 -18.29 18.44 24.42
N GLY A 478 -19.59 18.43 24.13
CA GLY A 478 -20.46 17.28 24.27
C GLY A 478 -21.32 17.01 23.05
N PHE A 479 -22.13 15.95 23.11
CA PHE A 479 -22.93 15.46 21.98
C PHE A 479 -23.87 16.52 21.38
N GLU A 480 -24.52 17.33 22.21
CA GLU A 480 -25.43 18.38 21.74
C GLU A 480 -24.69 19.54 21.06
N GLU A 481 -23.47 19.86 21.51
CA GLU A 481 -22.65 20.88 20.87
C GLU A 481 -22.07 20.37 19.54
N ALA A 482 -21.75 19.08 19.45
CA ALA A 482 -21.38 18.46 18.18
C ALA A 482 -22.52 18.55 17.16
N LYS A 483 -23.77 18.32 17.58
CA LYS A 483 -24.96 18.50 16.71
C LYS A 483 -25.12 19.94 16.22
N SER A 484 -24.85 20.95 17.06
CA SER A 484 -25.01 22.35 16.69
C SER A 484 -23.91 22.87 15.76
N LYS A 485 -22.72 22.24 15.76
CA LYS A 485 -21.62 22.54 14.82
C LYS A 485 -21.82 21.94 13.43
N LEU A 486 -22.76 21.00 13.24
CA LEU A 486 -23.05 20.42 11.94
C LEU A 486 -23.64 21.45 10.97
N GLN A 487 -23.29 21.30 9.68
CA GLN A 487 -23.91 22.06 8.61
C GLN A 487 -25.45 21.86 8.61
N GLU A 488 -26.20 22.96 8.61
CA GLU A 488 -27.64 22.92 8.35
C GLU A 488 -27.92 22.61 6.88
N ARG A 489 -29.05 21.94 6.63
CA ARG A 489 -29.40 21.53 5.26
C ARG A 489 -29.62 22.76 4.35
N PRO A 490 -29.27 22.68 3.05
CA PRO A 490 -28.76 21.49 2.35
C PRO A 490 -27.33 21.15 2.73
N TRP A 491 -27.08 19.86 2.95
CA TRP A 491 -25.73 19.33 3.15
C TRP A 491 -24.91 19.39 1.86
N LEU A 492 -23.58 19.27 1.97
CA LEU A 492 -22.69 19.30 0.81
C LEU A 492 -23.03 18.19 -0.20
N GLU A 493 -23.28 16.99 0.32
CA GLU A 493 -23.96 15.91 -0.42
C GLU A 493 -25.21 15.54 0.38
N ASP A 494 -26.40 15.87 -0.15
CA ASP A 494 -27.67 15.72 0.57
C ASP A 494 -28.62 14.78 -0.16
N SER A 495 -28.44 13.48 0.07
CA SER A 495 -29.37 12.45 -0.39
C SER A 495 -30.40 12.06 0.68
N TYR A 496 -30.57 12.88 1.74
CA TYR A 496 -31.43 12.53 2.88
C TYR A 496 -32.89 12.37 2.48
N SER A 497 -33.40 13.24 1.62
CA SER A 497 -34.80 13.17 1.18
C SER A 497 -35.08 11.85 0.44
N GLN A 498 -34.16 11.40 -0.42
CA GLN A 498 -34.27 10.12 -1.15
C GLN A 498 -34.21 8.93 -0.18
N TRP A 499 -33.32 9.00 0.82
CA TRP A 499 -33.23 7.98 1.86
C TRP A 499 -34.51 7.89 2.70
N LEU A 500 -35.08 9.03 3.09
CA LEU A 500 -36.32 9.09 3.87
C LEU A 500 -37.49 8.51 3.09
N GLU A 501 -37.63 8.85 1.81
CA GLU A 501 -38.62 8.27 0.91
C GLU A 501 -38.44 6.75 0.77
N ARG A 502 -37.20 6.28 0.59
CA ARG A 502 -36.88 4.85 0.54
C ARG A 502 -37.29 4.10 1.81
N LEU A 503 -37.09 4.71 2.98
CA LEU A 503 -37.48 4.13 4.26
C LEU A 503 -39.00 4.11 4.44
N LYS A 504 -39.69 5.14 3.95
CA LYS A 504 -41.14 5.32 4.07
C LYS A 504 -41.93 4.39 3.14
N GLU A 505 -41.55 4.33 1.87
CA GLU A 505 -42.32 3.64 0.83
C GLU A 505 -41.81 2.23 0.53
N GLY A 506 -40.50 2.02 0.64
CA GLY A 506 -39.90 0.73 0.32
C GLY A 506 -40.00 -0.27 1.48
N PRO A 507 -39.87 -1.57 1.20
CA PRO A 507 -39.84 -2.59 2.24
C PRO A 507 -38.60 -2.43 3.14
N PRO A 508 -38.62 -3.02 4.35
CA PRO A 508 -37.42 -3.22 5.16
C PRO A 508 -36.33 -3.92 4.33
N HIS A 509 -35.09 -3.52 4.55
CA HIS A 509 -33.93 -4.21 4.01
C HIS A 509 -33.83 -5.59 4.67
N LYS A 510 -33.32 -6.59 3.96
CA LYS A 510 -33.12 -7.92 4.56
C LYS A 510 -32.01 -7.89 5.59
N CYS A 511 -30.88 -7.32 5.20
CA CYS A 511 -29.72 -7.21 6.08
C CYS A 511 -28.89 -5.98 5.70
N ALA A 512 -28.56 -5.18 6.71
CA ALA A 512 -27.66 -4.03 6.61
C ALA A 512 -26.28 -4.38 7.16
N LEU A 513 -25.24 -4.13 6.38
CA LEU A 513 -23.84 -4.17 6.83
C LEU A 513 -23.38 -2.75 7.17
N ILE A 514 -22.99 -2.50 8.40
CA ILE A 514 -22.51 -1.19 8.86
C ILE A 514 -21.03 -1.29 9.23
N PHE A 515 -20.19 -0.49 8.60
CA PHE A 515 -18.80 -0.30 8.99
C PHE A 515 -18.69 0.88 9.95
N ALA A 516 -18.42 0.61 11.22
CA ALA A 516 -18.31 1.63 12.27
C ALA A 516 -16.91 2.29 12.28
N ASP A 517 -16.87 3.59 12.58
CA ASP A 517 -15.67 4.42 12.71
C ASP A 517 -15.17 4.42 14.16
N ASN A 518 -15.67 5.34 15.01
CA ASN A 518 -15.07 5.64 16.31
C ASN A 518 -15.74 4.94 17.50
N SER A 519 -14.97 4.78 18.57
CA SER A 519 -15.50 4.45 19.91
C SER A 519 -16.25 5.64 20.52
N GLY A 520 -16.87 5.43 21.66
CA GLY A 520 -17.45 6.50 22.47
C GLY A 520 -18.80 6.95 21.95
N ILE A 521 -18.96 8.27 21.84
CA ILE A 521 -20.20 8.92 21.43
C ILE A 521 -20.66 8.44 20.05
N ASP A 522 -19.72 8.20 19.14
CA ASP A 522 -20.00 7.76 17.78
C ASP A 522 -20.77 6.43 17.74
N ILE A 523 -20.12 5.33 18.15
CA ILE A 523 -20.78 4.04 18.16
C ILE A 523 -21.99 4.00 19.12
N ILE A 524 -21.89 4.54 20.35
CA ILE A 524 -22.91 4.37 21.39
C ILE A 524 -24.12 5.29 21.17
N LEU A 525 -23.94 6.56 20.86
CA LEU A 525 -25.03 7.55 20.73
C LEU A 525 -25.41 7.86 19.27
N GLY A 526 -24.59 7.46 18.31
CA GLY A 526 -24.89 7.54 16.88
C GLY A 526 -25.31 6.18 16.31
N VAL A 527 -24.37 5.23 16.26
CA VAL A 527 -24.56 3.95 15.54
C VAL A 527 -25.61 3.07 16.19
N PHE A 528 -25.55 2.80 17.50
CA PHE A 528 -26.50 1.91 18.17
C PHE A 528 -27.97 2.37 18.10
N PRO A 529 -28.31 3.66 18.30
CA PRO A 529 -29.67 4.15 18.09
C PRO A 529 -30.15 3.96 16.65
N PHE A 530 -29.27 4.15 15.66
CA PHE A 530 -29.61 3.90 14.25
C PHE A 530 -29.79 2.40 13.96
N VAL A 531 -28.94 1.55 14.52
CA VAL A 531 -29.07 0.08 14.47
C VAL A 531 -30.40 -0.36 15.07
N ARG A 532 -30.78 0.20 16.23
CA ARG A 532 -32.06 -0.07 16.90
C ARG A 532 -33.26 0.26 16.00
N GLU A 533 -33.20 1.38 15.27
CA GLU A 533 -34.27 1.75 14.32
C GLU A 533 -34.37 0.75 13.15
N LEU A 534 -33.23 0.34 12.57
CA LEU A 534 -33.22 -0.68 11.51
C LEU A 534 -33.80 -2.02 11.99
N LEU A 535 -33.40 -2.47 13.18
CA LEU A 535 -33.90 -3.69 13.81
C LEU A 535 -35.41 -3.61 14.08
N SER A 536 -35.89 -2.46 14.57
CA SER A 536 -37.32 -2.21 14.82
C SER A 536 -38.15 -2.22 13.54
N ARG A 537 -37.54 -1.85 12.41
CA ARG A 537 -38.15 -1.95 11.06
C ARG A 537 -38.12 -3.38 10.49
N GLY A 538 -37.42 -4.31 11.15
CA GLY A 538 -37.31 -5.71 10.74
C GLY A 538 -36.07 -6.05 9.91
N THR A 539 -35.11 -5.12 9.79
CA THR A 539 -33.84 -5.33 9.09
C THR A 539 -32.84 -6.03 10.00
N GLU A 540 -32.21 -7.12 9.57
CA GLU A 540 -31.05 -7.71 10.28
C GLU A 540 -29.82 -6.81 10.12
N VAL A 541 -28.92 -6.78 11.09
CA VAL A 541 -27.75 -5.89 11.08
C VAL A 541 -26.47 -6.67 11.35
N ILE A 542 -25.49 -6.48 10.47
CA ILE A 542 -24.09 -6.88 10.67
C ILE A 542 -23.31 -5.61 10.98
N LEU A 543 -22.80 -5.49 12.20
CA LEU A 543 -21.96 -4.39 12.63
C LEU A 543 -20.48 -4.81 12.55
N ALA A 544 -19.76 -4.26 11.58
CA ALA A 544 -18.36 -4.56 11.30
C ALA A 544 -17.44 -3.52 11.93
N CYS A 545 -16.54 -3.97 12.81
CA CYS A 545 -15.58 -3.17 13.56
C CYS A 545 -14.14 -3.61 13.25
N ASN A 546 -13.15 -2.77 13.53
CA ASN A 546 -11.75 -3.11 13.24
C ASN A 546 -11.28 -4.35 14.02
N SER A 547 -10.45 -5.19 13.39
CA SER A 547 -9.86 -6.36 14.05
C SER A 547 -8.81 -5.98 15.09
N GLY A 548 -8.08 -4.88 14.85
CA GLY A 548 -7.11 -4.34 15.80
C GLY A 548 -7.21 -2.82 15.91
N PRO A 549 -6.54 -2.23 16.92
CA PRO A 549 -6.63 -0.80 17.18
C PRO A 549 -6.04 0.03 16.04
N ALA A 550 -6.69 1.16 15.76
CA ALA A 550 -6.20 2.22 14.89
C ALA A 550 -6.85 3.51 15.35
N LEU A 551 -6.07 4.52 15.77
CA LEU A 551 -6.63 5.72 16.41
C LEU A 551 -7.65 5.36 17.52
N ASN A 552 -8.73 6.13 17.62
CA ASN A 552 -9.86 5.90 18.51
C ASN A 552 -10.96 5.03 17.88
N ASP A 553 -10.67 4.34 16.78
CA ASP A 553 -11.62 3.44 16.13
C ASP A 553 -12.06 2.32 17.08
N VAL A 554 -13.32 1.93 16.93
CA VAL A 554 -13.87 0.81 17.70
C VAL A 554 -13.37 -0.52 17.15
N THR A 555 -12.79 -1.35 18.03
CA THR A 555 -12.40 -2.71 17.69
C THR A 555 -13.54 -3.70 17.92
N TYR A 556 -13.47 -4.86 17.27
CA TYR A 556 -14.44 -5.94 17.46
C TYR A 556 -14.57 -6.36 18.92
N SER A 557 -13.46 -6.59 19.62
CA SER A 557 -13.46 -6.97 21.04
C SER A 557 -14.09 -5.90 21.94
N GLU A 558 -13.82 -4.61 21.68
CA GLU A 558 -14.44 -3.50 22.40
C GLU A 558 -15.95 -3.41 22.10
N SER A 559 -16.34 -3.60 20.84
CA SER A 559 -17.74 -3.52 20.43
C SER A 559 -18.61 -4.59 21.09
N LEU A 560 -18.08 -5.78 21.38
CA LEU A 560 -18.79 -6.82 22.12
C LEU A 560 -19.15 -6.36 23.54
N ILE A 561 -18.19 -5.73 24.24
CA ILE A 561 -18.38 -5.23 25.61
C ILE A 561 -19.41 -4.08 25.60
N VAL A 562 -19.32 -3.18 24.61
CA VAL A 562 -20.27 -2.07 24.46
C VAL A 562 -21.68 -2.61 24.16
N ALA A 563 -21.80 -3.56 23.24
CA ALA A 563 -23.08 -4.18 22.88
C ALA A 563 -23.74 -4.87 24.07
N GLU A 564 -22.97 -5.61 24.90
CA GLU A 564 -23.49 -6.26 26.10
C GLU A 564 -24.07 -5.24 27.11
N ARG A 565 -23.37 -4.12 27.32
CA ARG A 565 -23.84 -3.06 28.21
C ARG A 565 -25.09 -2.36 27.67
N ILE A 566 -25.14 -2.10 26.37
CA ILE A 566 -26.32 -1.50 25.72
C ILE A 566 -27.51 -2.47 25.78
N ALA A 567 -27.28 -3.77 25.56
CA ALA A 567 -28.30 -4.81 25.67
C ALA A 567 -28.89 -4.93 27.08
N ALA A 568 -28.15 -4.56 28.13
CA ALA A 568 -28.69 -4.47 29.48
C ALA A 568 -29.63 -3.26 29.69
N MET A 569 -29.55 -2.26 28.81
CA MET A 569 -30.31 -1.00 28.91
C MET A 569 -31.48 -0.94 27.90
N ASP A 570 -31.34 -1.54 26.72
CA ASP A 570 -32.35 -1.51 25.64
C ASP A 570 -32.84 -2.93 25.26
N PRO A 571 -34.15 -3.23 25.44
CA PRO A 571 -34.72 -4.54 25.13
C PRO A 571 -34.69 -4.94 23.65
N VAL A 572 -34.68 -3.97 22.72
CA VAL A 572 -34.65 -4.23 21.27
C VAL A 572 -33.28 -4.79 20.88
N ILE A 573 -32.20 -4.12 21.33
CA ILE A 573 -30.83 -4.59 21.12
C ILE A 573 -30.62 -5.93 21.82
N GLN A 574 -31.13 -6.09 23.06
CA GLN A 574 -31.02 -7.37 23.79
C GLN A 574 -31.63 -8.54 23.02
N SER A 575 -32.85 -8.36 22.52
CA SER A 575 -33.57 -9.38 21.77
C SER A 575 -32.88 -9.65 20.43
N ALA A 576 -32.40 -8.61 19.75
CA ALA A 576 -31.70 -8.75 18.48
C ALA A 576 -30.38 -9.52 18.59
N LEU A 577 -29.60 -9.31 19.66
CA LEU A 577 -28.39 -10.09 19.91
C LEU A 577 -28.72 -11.57 20.20
N ARG A 578 -29.73 -11.82 21.04
CA ARG A 578 -30.15 -13.19 21.41
C ARG A 578 -30.70 -13.97 20.21
N GLU A 579 -31.41 -13.29 19.31
CA GLU A 579 -32.03 -13.87 18.11
C GLU A 579 -31.09 -13.85 16.89
N GLU A 580 -29.83 -13.45 17.06
CA GLU A 580 -28.83 -13.33 15.98
C GLU A 580 -29.25 -12.38 14.84
N LYS A 581 -30.15 -11.44 15.11
CA LYS A 581 -30.53 -10.35 14.19
C LYS A 581 -29.53 -9.20 14.20
N LEU A 582 -28.78 -9.03 15.29
CA LEU A 582 -27.62 -8.15 15.37
C LEU A 582 -26.36 -8.99 15.55
N LEU A 583 -25.46 -8.94 14.58
CA LEU A 583 -24.19 -9.67 14.60
C LEU A 583 -23.03 -8.69 14.59
N LEU A 584 -22.17 -8.76 15.59
CA LEU A 584 -20.91 -8.03 15.61
C LEU A 584 -19.84 -8.90 14.96
N VAL A 585 -19.08 -8.32 14.04
CA VAL A 585 -18.02 -9.00 13.31
C VAL A 585 -16.81 -8.09 13.14
N GLN A 586 -15.67 -8.71 12.89
CA GLN A 586 -14.43 -8.00 12.64
C GLN A 586 -14.19 -7.82 11.14
N THR A 587 -13.57 -6.70 10.76
CA THR A 587 -13.28 -6.38 9.35
C THR A 587 -12.05 -7.09 8.80
N GLY A 588 -11.12 -7.53 9.66
CA GLY A 588 -9.79 -8.01 9.24
C GLY A 588 -8.75 -6.91 9.07
N SER A 589 -9.11 -5.64 9.32
CA SER A 589 -8.24 -4.47 9.22
C SER A 589 -7.90 -3.88 10.59
N SER A 590 -6.72 -3.24 10.67
CA SER A 590 -6.28 -2.37 11.76
C SER A 590 -5.87 -1.01 11.18
N SER A 591 -6.74 -0.43 10.35
CA SER A 591 -6.53 0.83 9.65
C SER A 591 -7.71 1.75 9.91
N PRO A 592 -7.49 3.07 10.03
CA PRO A 592 -8.59 4.05 10.11
C PRO A 592 -9.31 4.27 8.76
N CYS A 593 -8.82 3.63 7.70
CA CYS A 593 -9.46 3.60 6.39
C CYS A 593 -9.97 2.20 6.07
N LEU A 594 -10.89 2.09 5.11
CA LEU A 594 -11.54 0.84 4.75
C LEU A 594 -11.18 0.43 3.31
N ASP A 595 -10.54 -0.73 3.16
CA ASP A 595 -10.31 -1.34 1.86
C ASP A 595 -11.27 -2.52 1.66
N LEU A 596 -12.37 -2.29 0.92
CA LEU A 596 -13.36 -3.31 0.60
C LEU A 596 -12.81 -4.47 -0.25
N SER A 597 -11.60 -4.38 -0.80
CA SER A 597 -10.94 -5.50 -1.47
C SER A 597 -10.25 -6.48 -0.50
N ARG A 598 -10.10 -6.08 0.77
CA ARG A 598 -9.33 -6.80 1.79
C ARG A 598 -10.10 -6.90 3.11
N LEU A 599 -11.16 -7.71 3.14
CA LEU A 599 -11.99 -7.96 4.31
C LEU A 599 -11.86 -9.39 4.83
N ASP A 600 -12.10 -9.60 6.12
CA ASP A 600 -12.15 -10.92 6.73
C ASP A 600 -13.10 -11.87 5.96
N LYS A 601 -12.60 -13.07 5.67
CA LYS A 601 -13.38 -14.09 4.96
C LYS A 601 -14.68 -14.45 5.67
N GLY A 602 -14.71 -14.47 7.00
CA GLY A 602 -15.92 -14.73 7.78
C GLY A 602 -16.98 -13.66 7.57
N LEU A 603 -16.58 -12.38 7.59
CA LEU A 603 -17.47 -11.26 7.24
C LEU A 603 -18.01 -11.42 5.81
N ALA A 604 -17.15 -11.72 4.83
CA ALA A 604 -17.59 -11.89 3.44
C ALA A 604 -18.56 -13.07 3.24
N VAL A 605 -18.37 -14.17 3.98
CA VAL A 605 -19.30 -15.31 3.99
C VAL A 605 -20.65 -14.89 4.58
N LEU A 606 -20.64 -14.23 5.74
CA LEU A 606 -21.85 -13.79 6.43
C LEU A 606 -22.70 -12.84 5.57
N VAL A 607 -22.06 -11.91 4.86
CA VAL A 607 -22.71 -11.00 3.92
C VAL A 607 -23.49 -11.75 2.81
N ARG A 608 -22.95 -12.88 2.33
CA ARG A 608 -23.63 -13.72 1.33
C ARG A 608 -24.78 -14.50 1.95
N GLU A 609 -24.55 -15.10 3.12
CA GLU A 609 -25.53 -15.93 3.81
C GLU A 609 -26.77 -15.14 4.23
N ARG A 610 -26.57 -13.94 4.79
CA ARG A 610 -27.65 -13.03 5.20
C ARG A 610 -28.28 -12.25 4.03
N LYS A 611 -27.77 -12.44 2.80
CA LYS A 611 -28.24 -11.75 1.59
C LYS A 611 -28.33 -10.23 1.79
N THR A 612 -27.26 -9.66 2.36
CA THR A 612 -27.13 -8.22 2.64
C THR A 612 -27.46 -7.39 1.39
N ASP A 613 -28.36 -6.43 1.57
CA ASP A 613 -28.89 -5.56 0.52
C ASP A 613 -28.75 -4.06 0.82
N LEU A 614 -28.14 -3.72 1.96
CA LEU A 614 -27.71 -2.37 2.33
C LEU A 614 -26.30 -2.38 2.91
N VAL A 615 -25.43 -1.49 2.43
CA VAL A 615 -24.09 -1.25 3.01
C VAL A 615 -23.98 0.18 3.49
N ILE A 616 -23.63 0.38 4.75
CA ILE A 616 -23.47 1.68 5.39
C ILE A 616 -22.00 1.85 5.76
N ILE A 617 -21.39 2.91 5.26
CA ILE A 617 -19.99 3.25 5.51
C ILE A 617 -19.98 4.60 6.22
N GLU A 618 -19.55 4.56 7.48
CA GLU A 618 -19.53 5.72 8.36
C GLU A 618 -18.09 6.19 8.57
N GLY A 619 -17.89 7.51 8.58
CA GLY A 619 -16.64 8.15 8.92
C GLY A 619 -15.79 8.69 7.76
N MET A 620 -15.05 9.76 8.03
CA MET A 620 -14.23 10.45 7.01
C MET A 620 -13.14 9.53 6.44
N GLY A 621 -12.49 8.71 7.28
CA GLY A 621 -11.48 7.75 6.84
C GLY A 621 -12.03 6.68 5.89
N ARG A 622 -13.19 6.12 6.23
CA ARG A 622 -13.82 4.98 5.55
C ARG A 622 -14.69 5.35 4.36
N ALA A 623 -15.35 6.52 4.38
CA ALA A 623 -16.34 6.94 3.39
C ALA A 623 -15.89 8.10 2.49
N ILE A 624 -14.92 8.93 2.92
CA ILE A 624 -14.40 10.05 2.13
C ILE A 624 -12.98 9.78 1.64
N HIS A 625 -12.03 9.51 2.54
CA HIS A 625 -10.65 9.19 2.14
C HIS A 625 -10.56 7.87 1.39
N THR A 626 -11.42 6.94 1.76
CA THR A 626 -11.67 5.71 1.02
C THR A 626 -13.14 5.56 0.65
N ASN A 627 -13.45 4.76 -0.37
CA ASN A 627 -14.80 4.34 -0.78
C ASN A 627 -15.78 5.40 -1.28
N TYR A 628 -15.40 6.67 -1.38
CA TYR A 628 -16.31 7.74 -1.82
C TYR A 628 -16.95 7.43 -3.19
N TYR A 629 -16.14 6.89 -4.11
CA TYR A 629 -16.55 6.45 -5.45
C TYR A 629 -16.80 4.94 -5.58
N ALA A 630 -16.77 4.18 -4.48
CA ALA A 630 -16.99 2.73 -4.52
C ALA A 630 -18.40 2.42 -5.02
N ALA A 631 -18.51 1.61 -6.07
CA ALA A 631 -19.78 1.16 -6.62
C ALA A 631 -20.12 -0.24 -6.09
N LEU A 632 -21.32 -0.39 -5.53
CA LEU A 632 -21.82 -1.64 -4.96
C LEU A 632 -22.99 -2.20 -5.79
N LYS A 633 -23.23 -3.51 -5.63
CA LYS A 633 -24.35 -4.27 -6.23
C LYS A 633 -25.65 -4.12 -5.45
N CYS A 634 -25.59 -3.48 -4.29
CA CYS A 634 -26.70 -3.25 -3.38
C CYS A 634 -26.86 -1.75 -3.11
N GLU A 635 -27.89 -1.38 -2.35
CA GLU A 635 -28.02 0.00 -1.86
C GLU A 635 -26.84 0.33 -0.93
N SER A 636 -26.40 1.59 -0.96
CA SER A 636 -25.30 2.02 -0.10
C SER A 636 -25.52 3.41 0.46
N LEU A 637 -25.12 3.60 1.72
CA LEU A 637 -25.19 4.87 2.41
C LEU A 637 -23.80 5.23 2.94
N LYS A 638 -23.24 6.35 2.48
CA LYS A 638 -21.93 6.86 2.90
C LYS A 638 -22.16 8.14 3.70
N LEU A 639 -21.66 8.16 4.93
CA LEU A 639 -21.93 9.20 5.93
C LEU A 639 -20.62 9.70 6.49
N ALA A 640 -20.38 11.01 6.48
CA ALA A 640 -19.21 11.58 7.14
C ALA A 640 -19.37 13.08 7.38
N VAL A 641 -18.65 13.58 8.37
CA VAL A 641 -18.44 15.02 8.59
C VAL A 641 -17.02 15.36 8.16
N ILE A 642 -16.87 16.40 7.34
CA ILE A 642 -15.55 16.82 6.86
C ILE A 642 -14.84 17.65 7.94
N LYS A 643 -13.82 17.06 8.57
CA LYS A 643 -13.09 17.66 9.70
C LYS A 643 -11.78 18.35 9.27
N ASN A 644 -11.61 18.56 7.97
CA ASN A 644 -10.42 19.13 7.37
C ASN A 644 -10.80 20.26 6.41
N SER A 645 -10.32 21.48 6.69
CA SER A 645 -10.68 22.67 5.92
C SER A 645 -10.28 22.56 4.44
N TRP A 646 -9.06 22.09 4.17
CA TRP A 646 -8.55 21.97 2.80
C TRP A 646 -9.34 20.94 1.98
N LEU A 647 -9.70 19.81 2.60
CA LEU A 647 -10.54 18.80 1.96
C LEU A 647 -11.95 19.33 1.72
N ALA A 648 -12.50 20.09 2.67
CA ALA A 648 -13.82 20.71 2.50
C ALA A 648 -13.84 21.68 1.34
N ASP A 649 -12.87 22.60 1.27
CA ASP A 649 -12.76 23.57 0.18
C ASP A 649 -12.64 22.86 -1.18
N ARG A 650 -11.89 21.76 -1.23
CA ARG A 650 -11.71 20.96 -2.45
C ARG A 650 -12.98 20.23 -2.89
N LEU A 651 -13.81 19.82 -1.95
CA LEU A 651 -15.13 19.23 -2.23
C LEU A 651 -16.22 20.29 -2.44
N GLY A 652 -15.88 21.59 -2.37
CA GLY A 652 -16.82 22.70 -2.55
C GLY A 652 -17.64 23.04 -1.31
N GLY A 653 -17.21 22.59 -0.13
CA GLY A 653 -17.83 22.86 1.16
C GLY A 653 -16.95 23.66 2.12
N LYS A 654 -17.33 23.67 3.40
CA LYS A 654 -16.59 24.25 4.53
C LYS A 654 -16.27 23.19 5.57
N ILE A 655 -15.37 23.47 6.52
CA ILE A 655 -15.16 22.58 7.67
C ILE A 655 -16.51 22.29 8.37
N PHE A 656 -16.70 21.05 8.83
CA PHE A 656 -17.96 20.50 9.34
C PHE A 656 -19.10 20.38 8.32
N SER A 657 -18.80 20.48 7.03
CA SER A 657 -19.75 20.08 5.99
C SER A 657 -20.08 18.60 6.07
N VAL A 658 -21.32 18.27 5.77
CA VAL A 658 -21.87 16.92 5.88
C VAL A 658 -21.92 16.27 4.50
N ILE A 659 -21.46 15.02 4.44
CA ILE A 659 -21.69 14.11 3.33
C ILE A 659 -22.72 13.08 3.80
N PHE A 660 -23.90 13.11 3.18
CA PHE A 660 -24.94 12.09 3.30
C PHE A 660 -25.28 11.59 1.90
N LYS A 661 -24.56 10.56 1.47
CA LYS A 661 -24.65 10.05 0.11
C LYS A 661 -25.35 8.70 0.09
N TYR A 662 -26.59 8.70 -0.40
CA TYR A 662 -27.38 7.48 -0.59
C TYR A 662 -27.36 7.11 -2.07
N GLU A 663 -26.96 5.88 -2.37
CA GLU A 663 -26.80 5.38 -3.73
C GLU A 663 -27.60 4.09 -3.90
N VAL A 664 -28.35 4.04 -5.00
CA VAL A 664 -29.08 2.84 -5.44
C VAL A 664 -28.23 2.15 -6.53
N PRO A 665 -28.11 0.82 -6.52
CA PRO A 665 -27.32 0.12 -7.52
C PRO A 665 -27.88 0.38 -8.93
N CYS A 666 -27.00 0.72 -9.87
CA CYS A 666 -27.38 0.81 -11.28
C CYS A 666 -27.88 -0.55 -11.76
N LYS A 667 -29.09 -0.58 -12.35
CA LYS A 667 -29.72 -1.78 -12.92
C LYS A 667 -28.87 -2.45 -13.98
#